data_AF-A0A8S2MK72-F1
#
_entry.id   AF-A0A8S2MK72-F1
#
_cell.length_a   1.000
_cell.length_b   1.000
_cell.length_c   1.000
_cell.angle_alpha   90.00
_cell.angle_beta   90.00
_cell.angle_gamma   90.00
#
_symmetry.space_group_name_H-M   'P 1'
#
loop_
_entity.id
_entity.type
_entity.pdbx_description
1 polymer ?
#
loop_
_entity_poly.entity_id
_entity_poly.type
_entity_poly.pdbx_seq_one_letter_code
_entity_poly.pdbx_strand_id
1 'polypeptide(L)'
;FEFFDVLPGQYTVIGSHDHWKFMTSTSHVQLSKERWEIENPIVVLGYSIQGAVVHQSSPLISIDVLLFRTSSNENNLSSPTCANNEPLNANEISWLPPTIKAQHFFCRTRTNAKGEYIFNDIPIGLYILLPLYKTPSLEIVFIPDQKAVTVTHKDFYVQTPFETGTISFHGRAVKSTKKEKLTPLSNVQISVDGKPYCQTDSNGLFKLKNIRPTGTIKIKGELDGYIFKELIYAINLNRLIGVGDSSTLLVLSPEKVRVTGRVQCSSIRKQTIRYTDSEKKTIQRFDVEPNSEYTVYVTPGVYIFSPELSDADIRSGLHLTPEEIDVDVSHGSPIDQINFSQLKAKLNGVIHCIDDCQNDLPMLELTSRAGVTNKIDLIETSSKTNAVHFEQDNLLPGKYSVSLVKSRKNDKYCWKESQIEVDLSNSNKTIKFEQTGFKLRTHLQTSNKVVLKINQLKENSYTHSIDLLSGLNEICLPNHGLYELIPSSCMKFENEKYFYDTSKSSLMPVDLIPVEYQVFVFIQTENEDPSTSTFPVLIKNAKQNSEFTLDLQKKDKSIWTGSFWAKASEQFTIFPKSDIWLFEPDHSTITISSENCQSNQVKFLARRGLFIDGSTYPPVVDANVSLYTTSIDSEHEQSIDVDGRSMSLFLSSWTNADGKYSFGPLSNTRPYHVTIHKLGHVFTRKSSSLYDFNAEKLASILVQIKDVDGVFLLLTSSTNSMRRRTATTDTTGEILFEDLQSGKYYLRPQLREYKFQPEDAEIELKSGEELIVKFQVQRIAFSCYGQVTSINNEPEFGLIIDAIGIDQCESVTRESAKTDINGQFRLRALQPGCRYRLQYRSNPTDSAQTEILDIEPRNKIVEIFDADLYDTHLYTTKRPTDADINVFVQTQTQFLNQLKIKLYKISQRESPIQTVTLTNSPFGYFNQIPFDNESYILRLESPLSTSVYTYVQSEITFTANQTFLFFTFNFEPRLKTYDGETGLTGSYSAFIIALLIIALVFKYETILPFLRSFYGYSHEILLPNLVKKSSTLLSTAQVNDQNIKGTSSASSLNTMNTKTIANSNNDNLGLTNDSKRRPRVAD
;
A
#
# COMPACT_ATOMS: atom_id res chain seq x y z
N PHE A 1 96.07 131.06 -49.31
CA PHE A 1 95.27 132.03 -50.08
C PHE A 1 96.03 133.34 -50.09
N GLU A 2 96.00 134.07 -51.20
CA GLU A 2 96.58 135.41 -51.31
C GLU A 2 95.49 136.40 -51.72
N PHE A 3 95.56 137.61 -51.17
CA PHE A 3 94.66 138.72 -51.52
C PHE A 3 95.51 139.81 -52.19
N PHE A 4 95.11 140.23 -53.38
CA PHE A 4 95.79 141.24 -54.17
C PHE A 4 95.00 142.56 -54.14
N ASP A 5 95.69 143.68 -54.41
CA ASP A 5 95.14 145.04 -54.48
C ASP A 5 94.32 145.50 -53.25
N VAL A 6 94.57 144.90 -52.09
CA VAL A 6 93.96 145.31 -50.82
C VAL A 6 94.60 146.61 -50.34
N LEU A 7 93.76 147.60 -50.03
CA LEU A 7 94.21 148.91 -49.52
C LEU A 7 94.86 148.78 -48.13
N PRO A 8 95.77 149.69 -47.73
CA PRO A 8 96.29 149.73 -46.36
C PRO A 8 95.19 149.98 -45.32
N GLY A 9 95.16 149.19 -44.25
CA GLY A 9 94.08 149.22 -43.25
C GLY A 9 94.10 148.03 -42.28
N GLN A 10 93.12 147.99 -41.37
CA GLN A 10 92.88 146.83 -40.50
C GLN A 10 91.87 145.90 -41.14
N TYR A 11 92.25 144.62 -41.28
CA TYR A 11 91.44 143.57 -41.87
C TYR A 11 91.32 142.40 -40.91
N THR A 12 90.16 141.74 -40.91
CA THR A 12 89.95 140.47 -40.23
C THR A 12 89.71 139.41 -41.28
N VAL A 13 90.65 138.47 -41.41
CA VAL A 13 90.52 137.32 -42.30
C VAL A 13 89.75 136.25 -41.55
N ILE A 14 88.62 135.81 -42.12
CA ILE A 14 87.73 134.81 -41.52
C ILE A 14 87.74 133.57 -42.42
N GLY A 15 88.14 132.44 -41.86
CA GLY A 15 87.97 131.11 -42.44
C GLY A 15 86.61 130.54 -42.09
N SER A 16 85.84 130.18 -43.10
CA SER A 16 84.54 129.52 -42.97
C SER A 16 84.43 128.39 -43.99
N HIS A 17 83.77 127.30 -43.60
CA HIS A 17 83.49 126.15 -44.45
C HIS A 17 82.15 125.54 -44.02
N ASP A 18 81.40 124.97 -44.96
CA ASP A 18 80.05 124.43 -44.72
C ASP A 18 80.00 123.36 -43.60
N HIS A 19 81.04 122.54 -43.46
CA HIS A 19 81.10 121.44 -42.47
C HIS A 19 82.41 121.29 -41.69
N TRP A 20 83.52 121.91 -42.10
CA TRP A 20 84.77 121.89 -41.30
C TRP A 20 84.69 122.92 -40.17
N LYS A 21 84.93 122.48 -38.93
CA LYS A 21 85.19 123.39 -37.81
C LYS A 21 86.63 123.87 -37.84
N PHE A 22 86.87 125.04 -37.25
CA PHE A 22 88.19 125.64 -37.13
C PHE A 22 88.56 125.75 -35.65
N MET A 23 89.81 125.40 -35.31
CA MET A 23 90.41 125.66 -34.01
C MET A 23 90.77 127.15 -33.88
N THR A 24 91.19 127.78 -34.99
CA THR A 24 91.30 129.23 -35.15
C THR A 24 90.63 129.63 -36.47
N SER A 25 89.44 130.25 -36.39
CA SER A 25 88.67 130.69 -37.56
C SER A 25 88.98 132.13 -38.00
N THR A 26 89.54 132.95 -37.12
CA THR A 26 89.72 134.39 -37.35
C THR A 26 91.17 134.79 -37.10
N SER A 27 91.68 135.70 -37.93
CA SER A 27 93.01 136.28 -37.75
C SER A 27 93.00 137.74 -38.20
N HIS A 28 93.64 138.62 -37.43
CA HIS A 28 93.64 140.06 -37.67
C HIS A 28 94.96 140.49 -38.33
N VAL A 29 94.88 141.33 -39.36
CA VAL A 29 96.02 141.75 -40.19
C VAL A 29 96.00 143.26 -40.35
N GLN A 30 97.14 143.90 -40.07
CA GLN A 30 97.36 145.34 -40.27
C GLN A 30 98.14 145.54 -41.58
N LEU A 31 97.45 145.80 -42.68
CA LEU A 31 98.09 146.01 -43.98
C LEU A 31 98.69 147.42 -44.08
N SER A 32 99.96 147.48 -44.49
CA SER A 32 100.68 148.72 -44.79
C SER A 32 100.95 148.83 -46.31
N LYS A 33 102.06 149.44 -46.73
CA LYS A 33 102.41 149.59 -48.17
C LYS A 33 103.14 148.37 -48.77
N GLU A 34 103.34 147.31 -47.98
CA GLU A 34 104.12 146.13 -48.36
C GLU A 34 103.31 144.83 -48.17
N ARG A 35 103.74 143.75 -48.85
CA ARG A 35 103.10 142.43 -48.79
C ARG A 35 103.20 141.86 -47.37
N TRP A 36 102.07 141.48 -46.79
CA TRP A 36 101.97 141.00 -45.42
C TRP A 36 101.55 139.52 -45.37
N GLU A 37 102.10 138.76 -44.43
CA GLU A 37 101.74 137.36 -44.17
C GLU A 37 101.07 137.22 -42.80
N ILE A 38 100.16 136.24 -42.64
CA ILE A 38 99.31 136.13 -41.45
C ILE A 38 100.04 135.38 -40.35
N GLU A 39 100.46 136.09 -39.29
CA GLU A 39 101.20 135.51 -38.15
C GLU A 39 100.46 134.37 -37.44
N ASN A 40 99.14 134.53 -37.23
CA ASN A 40 98.30 133.51 -36.61
C ASN A 40 97.53 132.74 -37.70
N PRO A 41 97.90 131.48 -38.01
CA PRO A 41 97.24 130.73 -39.07
C PRO A 41 95.79 130.38 -38.72
N ILE A 42 94.98 130.28 -39.76
CA ILE A 42 93.61 129.75 -39.69
C ILE A 42 93.71 128.21 -39.71
N VAL A 43 93.49 127.57 -38.56
CA VAL A 43 93.69 126.13 -38.35
C VAL A 43 92.34 125.42 -38.36
N VAL A 44 92.16 124.49 -39.29
CA VAL A 44 91.03 123.55 -39.31
C VAL A 44 91.15 122.59 -38.11
N LEU A 45 90.07 122.41 -37.35
CA LEU A 45 90.03 121.54 -36.17
C LEU A 45 90.26 120.08 -36.53
N GLY A 46 89.67 119.65 -37.64
CA GLY A 46 89.84 118.35 -38.25
C GLY A 46 88.93 118.18 -39.47
N TYR A 47 89.10 117.05 -40.16
CA TYR A 47 88.42 116.71 -41.40
C TYR A 47 87.50 115.51 -41.19
N SER A 48 86.60 115.23 -42.13
CA SER A 48 85.73 114.04 -42.04
C SER A 48 86.37 112.79 -42.64
N ILE A 49 86.05 111.63 -42.06
CA ILE A 49 86.27 110.31 -42.68
C ILE A 49 84.90 109.73 -43.00
N GLN A 50 84.67 109.41 -44.27
CA GLN A 50 83.40 108.94 -44.80
C GLN A 50 83.55 107.62 -45.54
N GLY A 51 82.61 106.70 -45.41
CA GLY A 51 82.61 105.43 -46.12
C GLY A 51 81.30 104.68 -45.99
N ALA A 52 81.25 103.42 -46.43
CA ALA A 52 80.07 102.56 -46.31
C ALA A 52 80.38 101.12 -45.89
N VAL A 53 79.39 100.43 -45.35
CA VAL A 53 79.37 98.98 -45.10
C VAL A 53 78.21 98.35 -45.88
N VAL A 54 78.51 97.28 -46.63
CA VAL A 54 77.57 96.68 -47.59
C VAL A 54 77.59 95.14 -47.57
N HIS A 55 76.59 94.55 -48.22
CA HIS A 55 76.51 93.14 -48.56
C HIS A 55 75.98 93.01 -49.99
N GLN A 56 76.81 92.52 -50.93
CA GLN A 56 76.45 92.42 -52.35
C GLN A 56 75.87 93.74 -52.89
N SER A 57 76.60 94.84 -52.69
CA SER A 57 76.19 96.23 -52.97
C SER A 57 74.94 96.74 -52.23
N SER A 58 74.26 95.93 -51.42
CA SER A 58 73.13 96.36 -50.58
C SER A 58 73.62 97.00 -49.28
N PRO A 59 73.02 98.10 -48.81
CA PRO A 59 73.47 98.79 -47.60
C PRO A 59 73.19 97.97 -46.33
N LEU A 60 74.13 97.99 -45.38
CA LEU A 60 73.93 97.43 -44.04
C LEU A 60 73.77 98.54 -43.00
N ILE A 61 72.57 98.64 -42.43
CA ILE A 61 72.24 99.56 -41.35
C ILE A 61 72.77 99.04 -40.00
N SER A 62 73.02 99.94 -39.05
CA SER A 62 73.34 99.61 -37.64
C SER A 62 74.62 98.78 -37.41
N ILE A 63 75.59 98.85 -38.31
CA ILE A 63 76.95 98.34 -38.10
C ILE A 63 77.76 99.40 -37.35
N ASP A 64 78.43 99.04 -36.25
CA ASP A 64 79.37 99.94 -35.59
C ASP A 64 80.67 99.98 -36.40
N VAL A 65 81.21 101.18 -36.60
CA VAL A 65 82.55 101.38 -37.15
C VAL A 65 83.38 102.09 -36.09
N LEU A 66 84.50 101.48 -35.73
CA LEU A 66 85.42 101.95 -34.70
C LEU A 66 86.61 102.68 -35.35
N LEU A 67 87.03 103.79 -34.77
CA LEU A 67 88.20 104.56 -35.19
C LEU A 67 89.32 104.46 -34.14
N PHE A 68 90.51 104.05 -34.58
CA PHE A 68 91.73 103.99 -33.76
C PHE A 68 92.80 104.90 -34.37
N ARG A 69 93.63 105.56 -33.54
CA ARG A 69 94.81 106.34 -33.96
C ARG A 69 96.09 105.53 -33.73
N THR A 70 97.04 105.58 -34.67
CA THR A 70 98.25 104.71 -34.64
C THR A 70 99.55 105.41 -34.21
N SER A 71 99.49 106.67 -33.78
CA SER A 71 100.62 107.35 -33.12
C SER A 71 100.16 108.12 -31.88
N SER A 72 101.03 108.16 -30.87
CA SER A 72 100.68 108.42 -29.46
C SER A 72 101.42 109.60 -28.82
N ASN A 73 102.17 110.39 -29.60
CA ASN A 73 103.22 111.27 -29.05
C ASN A 73 102.76 112.73 -28.80
N GLU A 74 101.45 113.00 -28.82
CA GLU A 74 100.90 114.33 -28.53
C GLU A 74 99.68 114.18 -27.59
N ASN A 75 99.87 114.52 -26.31
CA ASN A 75 98.86 114.36 -25.26
C ASN A 75 97.77 115.46 -25.25
N ASN A 76 97.88 116.48 -26.12
CA ASN A 76 96.96 117.62 -26.21
C ASN A 76 96.42 117.78 -27.63
N LEU A 77 95.56 116.85 -28.08
CA LEU A 77 94.67 117.07 -29.23
C LEU A 77 93.23 117.17 -28.76
N SER A 78 92.46 118.04 -29.43
CA SER A 78 91.01 118.08 -29.32
C SER A 78 90.39 116.73 -29.69
N SER A 79 89.54 116.20 -28.81
CA SER A 79 88.78 114.97 -29.07
C SER A 79 87.89 115.13 -30.31
N PRO A 80 87.74 114.09 -31.15
CA PRO A 80 86.91 114.15 -32.36
C PRO A 80 85.42 114.23 -32.04
N THR A 81 84.64 114.85 -32.93
CA THR A 81 83.17 114.86 -32.82
C THR A 81 82.58 113.65 -33.53
N CYS A 82 82.53 112.52 -32.83
CA CYS A 82 81.91 111.29 -33.32
C CYS A 82 80.52 111.08 -32.72
N ALA A 83 79.74 110.18 -33.31
CA ALA A 83 78.36 109.92 -32.88
C ALA A 83 78.27 109.26 -31.49
N ASN A 84 79.30 108.53 -31.07
CA ASN A 84 79.43 108.05 -29.69
C ASN A 84 80.92 107.94 -29.28
N ASN A 85 81.25 108.52 -28.12
CA ASN A 85 82.58 108.53 -27.52
C ASN A 85 82.68 107.62 -26.27
N GLU A 86 81.68 106.78 -26.01
CA GLU A 86 81.74 105.74 -24.96
C GLU A 86 82.94 104.80 -25.18
N PRO A 87 83.72 104.50 -24.13
CA PRO A 87 84.85 103.59 -24.22
C PRO A 87 84.38 102.17 -24.54
N LEU A 88 85.22 101.42 -25.27
CA LEU A 88 84.94 100.01 -25.59
C LEU A 88 84.81 99.18 -24.30
N ASN A 89 83.76 98.37 -24.20
CA ASN A 89 83.55 97.51 -23.05
C ASN A 89 84.45 96.25 -23.10
N ALA A 90 84.58 95.53 -21.99
CA ALA A 90 85.47 94.38 -21.88
C ALA A 90 85.18 93.26 -22.92
N ASN A 91 83.91 93.08 -23.33
CA ASN A 91 83.55 92.10 -24.35
C ASN A 91 84.00 92.57 -25.74
N GLU A 92 83.80 93.85 -26.08
CA GLU A 92 84.26 94.45 -27.34
C GLU A 92 85.79 94.40 -27.45
N ILE A 93 86.50 94.76 -26.37
CA ILE A 93 87.96 94.64 -26.28
C ILE A 93 88.41 93.18 -26.44
N SER A 94 87.62 92.20 -25.98
CA SER A 94 87.91 90.78 -26.23
C SER A 94 87.85 90.42 -27.72
N TRP A 95 86.91 91.01 -28.48
CA TRP A 95 86.65 90.70 -29.88
C TRP A 95 87.61 91.37 -30.88
N LEU A 96 88.31 92.45 -30.49
CA LEU A 96 89.28 93.13 -31.36
C LEU A 96 90.43 92.20 -31.81
N PRO A 97 90.99 92.38 -33.02
CA PRO A 97 92.25 91.76 -33.42
C PRO A 97 93.40 92.18 -32.50
N PRO A 98 94.38 91.30 -32.18
CA PRO A 98 95.53 91.64 -31.32
C PRO A 98 96.33 92.86 -31.80
N THR A 99 96.42 93.05 -33.12
CA THR A 99 97.03 94.20 -33.80
C THR A 99 96.38 95.55 -33.44
N ILE A 100 95.09 95.54 -33.09
CA ILE A 100 94.30 96.73 -32.77
C ILE A 100 94.26 97.02 -31.27
N LYS A 101 94.42 96.00 -30.40
CA LYS A 101 94.41 96.18 -28.93
C LYS A 101 95.55 97.07 -28.40
N ALA A 102 96.61 97.25 -29.18
CA ALA A 102 97.72 98.15 -28.87
C ALA A 102 97.54 99.60 -29.41
N GLN A 103 96.46 99.87 -30.17
CA GLN A 103 96.18 101.17 -30.77
C GLN A 103 95.24 101.98 -29.87
N HIS A 104 95.33 103.31 -29.93
CA HIS A 104 94.47 104.19 -29.14
C HIS A 104 93.09 104.29 -29.78
N PHE A 105 92.05 103.75 -29.14
CA PHE A 105 90.65 103.95 -29.54
C PHE A 105 90.28 105.43 -29.39
N PHE A 106 89.78 106.02 -30.49
CA PHE A 106 89.40 107.43 -30.55
C PHE A 106 87.89 107.60 -30.30
N CYS A 107 87.06 106.87 -31.04
CA CYS A 107 85.60 106.93 -30.95
C CYS A 107 84.91 105.87 -31.84
N ARG A 108 83.58 105.80 -31.79
CA ARG A 108 82.78 105.03 -32.75
C ARG A 108 81.73 105.87 -33.49
N THR A 109 81.27 105.34 -34.60
CA THR A 109 80.08 105.79 -35.33
C THR A 109 79.27 104.57 -35.77
N ARG A 110 78.05 104.75 -36.29
CA ARG A 110 77.17 103.65 -36.71
C ARG A 110 76.61 103.91 -38.10
N THR A 111 76.49 102.87 -38.93
CA THR A 111 75.99 103.03 -40.29
C THR A 111 74.51 103.41 -40.35
N ASN A 112 74.20 104.38 -41.21
CA ASN A 112 72.85 104.87 -41.45
C ASN A 112 72.03 103.90 -42.34
N ALA A 113 70.80 104.26 -42.71
CA ALA A 113 69.93 103.44 -43.54
C ALA A 113 70.42 103.20 -44.99
N LYS A 114 71.44 103.94 -45.44
CA LYS A 114 72.15 103.73 -46.71
C LYS A 114 73.49 103.00 -46.51
N GLY A 115 73.78 102.50 -45.32
CA GLY A 115 75.03 101.83 -44.98
C GLY A 115 76.23 102.78 -44.83
N GLU A 116 76.03 104.10 -44.96
CA GLU A 116 77.07 105.11 -44.87
C GLU A 116 77.47 105.35 -43.40
N TYR A 117 78.76 105.56 -43.15
CA TYR A 117 79.31 106.01 -41.87
C TYR A 117 80.12 107.29 -42.04
N ILE A 118 80.09 108.14 -41.02
CA ILE A 118 80.87 109.38 -40.96
C ILE A 118 81.48 109.59 -39.57
N PHE A 119 82.72 110.07 -39.57
CA PHE A 119 83.41 110.66 -38.43
C PHE A 119 83.77 112.11 -38.77
N ASN A 120 83.61 113.05 -37.85
CA ASN A 120 83.85 114.48 -38.08
C ASN A 120 84.92 115.04 -37.14
N ASP A 121 85.52 116.16 -37.54
CA ASP A 121 86.59 116.86 -36.81
C ASP A 121 87.78 115.94 -36.46
N ILE A 122 88.18 115.06 -37.38
CA ILE A 122 89.34 114.18 -37.19
C ILE A 122 90.63 114.93 -37.50
N PRO A 123 91.58 115.06 -36.53
CA PRO A 123 92.86 115.70 -36.78
C PRO A 123 93.71 114.95 -37.81
N ILE A 124 94.67 115.64 -38.43
CA ILE A 124 95.63 115.06 -39.37
C ILE A 124 96.42 113.92 -38.69
N GLY A 125 96.62 112.81 -39.40
CA GLY A 125 97.34 111.65 -38.87
C GLY A 125 96.95 110.31 -39.50
N LEU A 126 97.49 109.25 -38.90
CA LEU A 126 97.27 107.86 -39.27
C LEU A 126 96.25 107.19 -38.35
N TYR A 127 95.27 106.53 -38.96
CA TYR A 127 94.14 105.90 -38.29
C TYR A 127 93.86 104.51 -38.86
N ILE A 128 93.09 103.70 -38.11
CA ILE A 128 92.52 102.45 -38.58
C ILE A 128 91.01 102.46 -38.31
N LEU A 129 90.25 102.13 -39.34
CA LEU A 129 88.83 101.83 -39.29
C LEU A 129 88.62 100.33 -39.11
N LEU A 130 87.72 99.93 -38.21
CA LEU A 130 87.31 98.54 -38.01
C LEU A 130 85.77 98.44 -37.91
N PRO A 131 85.08 97.75 -38.84
CA PRO A 131 83.66 97.45 -38.70
C PRO A 131 83.44 96.30 -37.70
N LEU A 132 82.44 96.45 -36.84
CA LEU A 132 82.11 95.48 -35.81
C LEU A 132 80.59 95.26 -35.75
N TYR A 133 80.17 94.01 -35.89
CA TYR A 133 78.81 93.60 -35.55
C TYR A 133 78.82 92.20 -34.94
N LYS A 134 78.58 92.15 -33.62
CA LYS A 134 78.63 90.92 -32.84
C LYS A 134 77.72 91.02 -31.62
N THR A 135 76.78 90.10 -31.54
CA THR A 135 75.84 89.91 -30.44
C THR A 135 75.90 88.43 -30.00
N PRO A 136 75.23 88.03 -28.90
CA PRO A 136 75.05 86.63 -28.55
C PRO A 136 74.35 85.82 -29.64
N SER A 137 73.46 86.43 -30.45
CA SER A 137 72.66 85.76 -31.47
C SER A 137 73.33 85.73 -32.86
N LEU A 138 74.03 86.79 -33.26
CA LEU A 138 74.60 87.00 -34.60
C LEU A 138 76.03 87.57 -34.55
N GLU A 139 76.91 87.06 -35.39
CA GLU A 139 78.29 87.51 -35.55
C GLU A 139 78.60 87.66 -37.03
N ILE A 140 79.02 88.86 -37.47
CA ILE A 140 79.32 89.18 -38.87
C ILE A 140 80.82 89.44 -39.02
N VAL A 141 81.46 88.71 -39.94
CA VAL A 141 82.86 88.90 -40.32
C VAL A 141 82.91 89.73 -41.59
N PHE A 142 83.59 90.88 -41.54
CA PHE A 142 83.75 91.80 -42.67
C PHE A 142 85.04 91.55 -43.45
N ILE A 143 85.06 91.98 -44.71
CA ILE A 143 86.20 91.93 -45.62
C ILE A 143 86.33 93.32 -46.31
N PRO A 144 87.47 94.02 -46.18
CA PRO A 144 88.55 93.74 -45.22
C PRO A 144 88.05 93.81 -43.76
N ASP A 145 88.78 93.19 -42.85
CA ASP A 145 88.49 93.17 -41.41
C ASP A 145 88.86 94.49 -40.71
N GLN A 146 89.86 95.20 -41.27
CA GLN A 146 90.33 96.52 -40.83
C GLN A 146 90.88 97.31 -42.02
N LYS A 147 90.94 98.64 -41.92
CA LYS A 147 91.46 99.50 -42.99
C LYS A 147 92.22 100.71 -42.46
N ALA A 148 93.50 100.83 -42.83
CA ALA A 148 94.30 102.01 -42.53
C ALA A 148 93.86 103.22 -43.38
N VAL A 149 93.87 104.41 -42.77
CA VAL A 149 93.46 105.68 -43.35
C VAL A 149 94.44 106.77 -42.93
N THR A 150 94.78 107.67 -43.87
CA THR A 150 95.60 108.86 -43.60
C THR A 150 94.74 110.10 -43.80
N VAL A 151 94.45 110.83 -42.71
CA VAL A 151 93.81 112.14 -42.77
C VAL A 151 94.89 113.19 -43.06
N THR A 152 94.59 114.06 -44.03
CA THR A 152 95.46 115.17 -44.49
C THR A 152 94.63 116.45 -44.52
N HIS A 153 95.05 117.51 -45.22
CA HIS A 153 94.31 118.79 -45.30
C HIS A 153 93.01 118.75 -46.15
N LYS A 154 92.25 117.65 -46.09
CA LYS A 154 90.97 117.43 -46.78
C LYS A 154 90.22 116.24 -46.19
N ASP A 155 88.91 116.19 -46.44
CA ASP A 155 88.07 115.02 -46.16
C ASP A 155 88.59 113.74 -46.84
N PHE A 156 88.43 112.60 -46.19
CA PHE A 156 88.83 111.30 -46.68
C PHE A 156 87.62 110.41 -46.99
N TYR A 157 87.36 110.14 -48.28
CA TYR A 157 86.36 109.15 -48.70
C TYR A 157 86.98 107.77 -48.92
N VAL A 158 86.48 106.78 -48.17
CA VAL A 158 86.94 105.40 -48.13
C VAL A 158 86.45 104.63 -49.37
N GLN A 159 87.23 104.73 -50.45
CA GLN A 159 86.87 104.27 -51.81
C GLN A 159 86.24 102.87 -51.90
N THR A 160 86.90 101.84 -51.37
CA THR A 160 86.30 100.50 -51.22
C THR A 160 85.55 100.39 -49.89
N PRO A 161 84.25 100.05 -49.88
CA PRO A 161 83.49 99.84 -48.64
C PRO A 161 83.95 98.57 -47.90
N PHE A 162 83.46 98.38 -46.69
CA PHE A 162 83.56 97.10 -46.00
C PHE A 162 82.44 96.18 -46.47
N GLU A 163 82.77 94.99 -47.00
CA GLU A 163 81.79 93.97 -47.38
C GLU A 163 81.64 92.89 -46.32
N THR A 164 80.59 92.06 -46.38
CA THR A 164 80.46 90.89 -45.49
C THR A 164 81.06 89.64 -46.11
N GLY A 165 81.96 88.98 -45.38
CA GLY A 165 82.55 87.70 -45.77
C GLY A 165 81.71 86.51 -45.33
N THR A 166 81.49 86.36 -44.01
CA THR A 166 80.70 85.27 -43.44
C THR A 166 79.89 85.73 -42.24
N ILE A 167 78.85 84.96 -41.90
CA ILE A 167 78.07 85.13 -40.66
C ILE A 167 78.08 83.86 -39.82
N SER A 168 77.94 84.03 -38.51
CA SER A 168 77.62 82.94 -37.59
C SER A 168 76.36 83.30 -36.81
N PHE A 169 75.37 82.42 -36.78
CA PHE A 169 74.07 82.68 -36.16
C PHE A 169 73.48 81.42 -35.51
N HIS A 170 72.48 81.62 -34.65
CA HIS A 170 71.89 80.55 -33.85
C HIS A 170 70.49 80.15 -34.31
N GLY A 171 70.20 78.85 -34.19
CA GLY A 171 68.86 78.29 -34.26
C GLY A 171 68.51 77.47 -33.01
N ARG A 172 67.27 77.01 -32.91
CA ARG A 172 66.80 76.10 -31.85
C ARG A 172 66.00 74.94 -32.44
N ALA A 173 66.38 73.70 -32.11
CA ALA A 173 65.52 72.54 -32.32
C ALA A 173 64.55 72.37 -31.14
N VAL A 174 63.30 72.07 -31.46
CA VAL A 174 62.19 71.91 -30.51
C VAL A 174 61.39 70.66 -30.83
N LYS A 175 60.77 70.06 -29.81
CA LYS A 175 59.94 68.85 -29.97
C LYS A 175 58.67 69.09 -30.78
N SER A 176 58.10 70.29 -30.68
CA SER A 176 56.89 70.71 -31.39
C SER A 176 56.82 72.23 -31.47
N THR A 177 56.30 72.74 -32.59
CA THR A 177 55.99 74.16 -32.82
C THR A 177 54.51 74.49 -32.58
N LYS A 178 53.68 73.50 -32.24
CA LYS A 178 52.21 73.67 -32.07
C LYS A 178 51.77 74.25 -30.71
N LYS A 179 52.64 74.30 -29.69
CA LYS A 179 52.28 74.76 -28.33
C LYS A 179 53.04 76.01 -27.94
N GLU A 180 52.42 76.86 -27.11
CA GLU A 180 52.97 78.15 -26.64
C GLU A 180 54.35 78.02 -25.97
N LYS A 181 54.60 76.90 -25.29
CA LYS A 181 55.88 76.60 -24.64
C LYS A 181 56.75 75.70 -25.53
N LEU A 182 57.71 76.31 -26.22
CA LEU A 182 58.72 75.61 -27.02
C LEU A 182 59.61 74.73 -26.14
N THR A 183 59.37 73.41 -26.16
CA THR A 183 60.20 72.43 -25.46
C THR A 183 61.45 72.08 -26.29
N PRO A 184 62.66 72.22 -25.74
CA PRO A 184 63.90 72.02 -26.50
C PRO A 184 64.13 70.55 -26.89
N LEU A 185 64.93 70.33 -27.92
CA LEU A 185 65.34 69.01 -28.38
C LEU A 185 66.87 68.96 -28.58
N SER A 186 67.54 68.27 -27.66
CA SER A 186 69.00 68.11 -27.59
C SER A 186 69.53 66.98 -28.48
N ASN A 187 70.84 66.98 -28.76
CA ASN A 187 71.56 65.96 -29.52
C ASN A 187 71.08 65.75 -30.98
N VAL A 188 70.24 66.65 -31.51
CA VAL A 188 69.80 66.59 -32.92
C VAL A 188 71.02 66.87 -33.79
N GLN A 189 71.37 65.93 -34.66
CA GLN A 189 72.40 66.13 -35.67
C GLN A 189 71.85 67.09 -36.72
N ILE A 190 72.29 68.34 -36.67
CA ILE A 190 71.98 69.34 -37.67
C ILE A 190 72.88 69.12 -38.88
N SER A 191 72.27 69.05 -40.05
CA SER A 191 72.94 69.08 -41.35
C SER A 191 72.60 70.37 -42.10
N VAL A 192 73.54 70.86 -42.89
CA VAL A 192 73.38 72.01 -43.80
C VAL A 192 73.78 71.55 -45.20
N ASP A 193 72.89 71.76 -46.17
CA ASP A 193 73.03 71.34 -47.58
C ASP A 193 73.46 69.87 -47.73
N GLY A 194 72.84 69.00 -46.92
CA GLY A 194 73.06 67.55 -46.91
C GLY A 194 74.33 67.08 -46.17
N LYS A 195 75.11 67.98 -45.56
CA LYS A 195 76.33 67.64 -44.81
C LYS A 195 76.13 67.83 -43.31
N PRO A 196 76.54 66.87 -42.45
CA PRO A 196 76.47 67.04 -40.99
C PRO A 196 77.33 68.24 -40.57
N TYR A 197 76.77 69.09 -39.71
CA TYR A 197 77.35 70.40 -39.39
C TYR A 197 77.61 70.58 -37.88
N CYS A 198 76.60 70.35 -37.04
CA CYS A 198 76.72 70.47 -35.57
C CYS A 198 75.61 69.66 -34.86
N GLN A 199 75.64 69.60 -33.53
CA GLN A 199 74.57 69.02 -32.72
C GLN A 199 73.95 70.08 -31.80
N THR A 200 72.70 69.86 -31.38
CA THR A 200 71.99 70.76 -30.46
C THR A 200 72.36 70.52 -29.00
N ASP A 201 72.50 71.59 -28.22
CA ASP A 201 72.77 71.53 -26.78
C ASP A 201 71.54 71.07 -25.96
N SER A 202 71.68 71.00 -24.64
CA SER A 202 70.58 70.68 -23.70
C SER A 202 69.39 71.65 -23.77
N ASN A 203 69.58 72.86 -24.30
CA ASN A 203 68.56 73.88 -24.52
C ASN A 203 68.03 73.88 -25.97
N GLY A 204 68.38 72.85 -26.75
CA GLY A 204 68.06 72.70 -28.17
C GLY A 204 68.77 73.68 -29.09
N LEU A 205 69.67 74.52 -28.59
CA LEU A 205 70.36 75.56 -29.35
C LEU A 205 71.48 74.97 -30.20
N PHE A 206 71.68 75.56 -31.38
CA PHE A 206 72.81 75.25 -32.27
C PHE A 206 73.37 76.51 -32.92
N LYS A 207 74.70 76.61 -33.05
CA LYS A 207 75.39 77.72 -33.74
C LYS A 207 75.90 77.27 -35.10
N LEU A 208 75.31 77.80 -36.17
CA LEU A 208 75.90 77.71 -37.50
C LEU A 208 77.02 78.76 -37.60
N LYS A 209 78.22 78.36 -38.01
CA LYS A 209 79.42 79.21 -38.05
C LYS A 209 79.90 79.43 -39.49
N ASN A 210 80.50 80.59 -39.74
CA ASN A 210 81.18 80.93 -41.00
C ASN A 210 80.32 80.66 -42.27
N ILE A 211 78.99 80.78 -42.15
CA ILE A 211 78.03 80.60 -43.24
C ILE A 211 78.19 81.77 -44.21
N ARG A 212 78.20 81.49 -45.51
CA ARG A 212 78.18 82.54 -46.53
C ARG A 212 76.78 83.19 -46.52
N PRO A 213 76.65 84.52 -46.34
CA PRO A 213 75.36 85.17 -46.15
C PRO A 213 74.49 85.29 -47.42
N THR A 214 74.71 84.43 -48.41
CA THR A 214 74.24 84.59 -49.80
C THR A 214 73.34 83.43 -50.21
N GLY A 215 72.03 83.70 -50.40
CA GLY A 215 71.06 82.75 -50.91
C GLY A 215 70.29 81.95 -49.85
N THR A 216 69.84 80.75 -50.23
CA THR A 216 69.09 79.82 -49.38
C THR A 216 69.94 78.62 -48.99
N ILE A 217 69.84 78.19 -47.73
CA ILE A 217 70.46 76.96 -47.22
C ILE A 217 69.38 75.94 -46.82
N LYS A 218 69.65 74.66 -47.04
CA LYS A 218 68.80 73.54 -46.63
C LYS A 218 69.26 73.01 -45.28
N ILE A 219 68.38 72.99 -44.28
CA ILE A 219 68.69 72.57 -42.91
C ILE A 219 67.82 71.38 -42.56
N LYS A 220 68.42 70.26 -42.15
CA LYS A 220 67.70 69.05 -41.71
C LYS A 220 68.29 68.52 -40.42
N GLY A 221 67.43 68.18 -39.46
CA GLY A 221 67.81 67.49 -38.23
C GLY A 221 67.71 65.98 -38.37
N GLU A 222 68.55 65.24 -37.64
CA GLU A 222 68.47 63.79 -37.54
C GLU A 222 68.67 63.37 -36.07
N LEU A 223 67.75 62.55 -35.55
CA LEU A 223 67.75 62.03 -34.17
C LEU A 223 66.86 60.78 -34.13
N ASP A 224 67.23 59.75 -33.38
CA ASP A 224 66.38 58.55 -33.23
C ASP A 224 65.01 58.89 -32.60
N GLY A 225 63.98 58.15 -33.01
CA GLY A 225 62.59 58.39 -32.62
C GLY A 225 61.91 59.55 -33.35
N TYR A 226 62.61 60.25 -34.26
CA TYR A 226 62.10 61.46 -34.92
C TYR A 226 62.32 61.44 -36.45
N ILE A 227 61.32 61.89 -37.20
CA ILE A 227 61.46 62.19 -38.63
C ILE A 227 61.34 63.70 -38.82
N PHE A 228 62.41 64.34 -39.28
CA PHE A 228 62.43 65.76 -39.62
C PHE A 228 62.23 65.98 -41.11
N LYS A 229 61.49 67.05 -41.43
CA LYS A 229 61.43 67.62 -42.77
C LYS A 229 62.64 68.51 -43.03
N GLU A 230 63.07 68.59 -44.28
CA GLU A 230 64.10 69.55 -44.70
C GLU A 230 63.52 70.97 -44.71
N LEU A 231 64.18 71.89 -44.01
CA LEU A 231 63.80 73.30 -43.88
C LEU A 231 64.68 74.17 -44.78
N ILE A 232 64.07 74.87 -45.74
CA ILE A 232 64.76 75.81 -46.62
C ILE A 232 64.75 77.19 -45.95
N TYR A 233 65.93 77.73 -45.62
CA TYR A 233 66.10 79.00 -44.93
C TYR A 233 66.77 80.05 -45.82
N ALA A 234 66.11 81.19 -46.03
CA ALA A 234 66.64 82.32 -46.78
C ALA A 234 67.34 83.32 -45.85
N ILE A 235 68.61 83.63 -46.11
CA ILE A 235 69.39 84.56 -45.29
C ILE A 235 69.06 86.00 -45.71
N ASN A 236 68.78 86.88 -44.74
CA ASN A 236 68.57 88.31 -44.96
C ASN A 236 69.25 89.09 -43.83
N LEU A 237 70.41 89.70 -44.11
CA LEU A 237 71.25 90.32 -43.07
C LEU A 237 70.58 91.47 -42.33
N ASN A 238 69.92 92.40 -43.03
CA ASN A 238 69.25 93.53 -42.38
C ASN A 238 68.11 93.07 -41.44
N ARG A 239 67.44 91.94 -41.76
CA ARG A 239 66.49 91.30 -40.84
C ARG A 239 67.18 90.62 -39.64
N LEU A 240 68.35 90.03 -39.81
CA LEU A 240 69.11 89.43 -38.70
C LEU A 240 69.68 90.51 -37.76
N ILE A 241 70.13 91.64 -38.31
CA ILE A 241 70.70 92.78 -37.56
C ILE A 241 69.63 93.52 -36.72
N GLY A 242 68.41 93.67 -37.25
CA GLY A 242 67.31 94.36 -36.57
C GLY A 242 66.65 93.57 -35.43
N VAL A 243 67.11 92.36 -35.12
CA VAL A 243 66.47 91.45 -34.15
C VAL A 243 67.37 91.25 -32.94
N GLY A 244 66.99 91.91 -31.83
CA GLY A 244 67.73 91.85 -30.57
C GLY A 244 67.83 90.46 -29.96
N ASP A 245 68.83 90.31 -29.08
CA ASP A 245 69.42 89.07 -28.55
C ASP A 245 68.45 87.98 -28.07
N SER A 246 67.22 88.34 -27.70
CA SER A 246 66.26 87.44 -27.04
C SER A 246 65.38 86.59 -27.98
N SER A 247 65.56 86.62 -29.31
CA SER A 247 64.74 85.78 -30.22
C SER A 247 65.54 85.03 -31.29
N THR A 248 65.45 83.69 -31.26
CA THR A 248 66.03 82.79 -32.25
C THR A 248 65.15 82.72 -33.50
N LEU A 249 65.61 83.33 -34.60
CA LEU A 249 64.85 83.41 -35.88
C LEU A 249 64.78 82.10 -36.66
N LEU A 250 65.54 81.08 -36.28
CA LEU A 250 65.54 79.75 -36.89
C LEU A 250 65.05 78.72 -35.87
N VAL A 251 63.90 78.10 -36.13
CA VAL A 251 63.33 77.03 -35.32
C VAL A 251 63.15 75.78 -36.18
N LEU A 252 63.58 74.63 -35.68
CA LEU A 252 63.49 73.32 -36.34
C LEU A 252 62.67 72.36 -35.48
N SER A 253 61.75 71.61 -36.08
CA SER A 253 60.93 70.62 -35.36
C SER A 253 60.68 69.36 -36.21
N PRO A 254 60.49 68.19 -35.60
CA PRO A 254 60.13 66.97 -36.32
C PRO A 254 58.73 67.08 -36.96
N GLU A 255 58.53 66.40 -38.08
CA GLU A 255 57.24 66.24 -38.77
C GLU A 255 56.48 65.02 -38.20
N LYS A 256 57.22 63.96 -37.82
CA LYS A 256 56.66 62.77 -37.16
C LYS A 256 57.53 62.28 -36.00
N VAL A 257 56.89 61.55 -35.09
CA VAL A 257 57.45 61.02 -33.84
C VAL A 257 57.15 59.52 -33.76
N ARG A 258 58.09 58.74 -33.22
CA ARG A 258 57.98 57.29 -33.04
C ARG A 258 56.99 56.92 -31.93
N VAL A 259 56.17 55.92 -32.22
CA VAL A 259 55.43 55.15 -31.22
C VAL A 259 55.77 53.68 -31.43
N THR A 260 56.19 52.98 -30.37
CA THR A 260 56.43 51.52 -30.40
C THR A 260 55.61 50.79 -29.36
N GLY A 261 55.46 49.48 -29.57
CA GLY A 261 54.65 48.60 -28.76
C GLY A 261 54.82 47.14 -29.15
N ARG A 262 54.24 46.24 -28.37
CA ARG A 262 54.37 44.78 -28.52
C ARG A 262 53.01 44.11 -28.39
N VAL A 263 52.77 43.06 -29.17
CA VAL A 263 51.57 42.21 -29.02
C VAL A 263 52.01 40.83 -28.55
N GLN A 264 51.82 40.52 -27.26
CA GLN A 264 52.26 39.27 -26.64
C GLN A 264 51.09 38.29 -26.49
N CYS A 265 51.06 37.21 -27.28
CA CYS A 265 49.96 36.26 -27.33
C CYS A 265 50.36 34.87 -27.81
N SER A 266 49.50 33.88 -27.55
CA SER A 266 49.63 32.49 -27.99
C SER A 266 49.12 32.22 -29.41
N SER A 267 48.61 33.23 -30.13
CA SER A 267 48.18 33.04 -31.53
C SER A 267 49.40 32.96 -32.45
N ILE A 268 49.28 32.17 -33.51
CA ILE A 268 50.27 32.07 -34.59
C ILE A 268 49.94 32.98 -35.78
N ARG A 269 48.92 33.83 -35.64
CA ARG A 269 48.41 34.72 -36.69
C ARG A 269 48.77 36.16 -36.37
N LYS A 270 49.07 36.94 -37.41
CA LYS A 270 49.26 38.39 -37.27
C LYS A 270 48.05 39.03 -36.59
N GLN A 271 48.32 39.97 -35.70
CA GLN A 271 47.31 40.71 -34.97
C GLN A 271 47.25 42.13 -35.54
N THR A 272 46.08 42.55 -36.03
CA THR A 272 45.90 43.89 -36.58
C THR A 272 45.79 44.90 -35.44
N ILE A 273 46.66 45.91 -35.44
CA ILE A 273 46.54 47.07 -34.54
C ILE A 273 45.95 48.23 -35.34
N ARG A 274 44.87 48.78 -34.79
CA ARG A 274 44.17 49.97 -35.28
C ARG A 274 44.61 51.17 -34.44
N TYR A 275 44.90 52.31 -35.07
CA TYR A 275 45.06 53.58 -34.37
C TYR A 275 44.23 54.69 -35.01
N THR A 276 43.69 55.58 -34.18
CA THR A 276 42.79 56.66 -34.61
C THR A 276 43.30 58.01 -34.14
N ASP A 277 43.39 58.98 -35.05
CA ASP A 277 43.72 60.38 -34.72
C ASP A 277 42.52 61.06 -34.05
N SER A 278 42.64 61.46 -32.78
CA SER A 278 41.48 61.94 -32.01
C SER A 278 40.92 63.28 -32.49
N GLU A 279 41.75 64.11 -33.15
CA GLU A 279 41.31 65.38 -33.76
C GLU A 279 40.67 65.15 -35.14
N LYS A 280 41.35 64.38 -36.02
CA LYS A 280 40.94 64.23 -37.43
C LYS A 280 39.97 63.06 -37.68
N LYS A 281 39.80 62.17 -36.70
CA LYS A 281 39.07 60.89 -36.78
C LYS A 281 39.55 59.97 -37.92
N THR A 282 40.78 60.16 -38.39
CA THR A 282 41.40 59.28 -39.40
C THR A 282 41.88 58.00 -38.75
N ILE A 283 41.30 56.88 -39.16
CA ILE A 283 41.68 55.53 -38.73
C ILE A 283 42.80 55.01 -39.64
N GLN A 284 43.79 54.36 -39.04
CA GLN A 284 44.88 53.65 -39.71
C GLN A 284 45.03 52.25 -39.10
N ARG A 285 45.58 51.30 -39.87
CA ARG A 285 45.76 49.90 -39.46
C ARG A 285 47.11 49.37 -39.94
N PHE A 286 47.69 48.46 -39.17
CA PHE A 286 48.88 47.69 -39.54
C PHE A 286 48.86 46.33 -38.82
N ASP A 287 49.50 45.32 -39.42
CA ASP A 287 49.56 43.98 -38.85
C ASP A 287 50.89 43.75 -38.11
N VAL A 288 50.80 43.07 -36.97
CA VAL A 288 51.93 42.77 -36.07
C VAL A 288 52.11 41.26 -35.95
N GLU A 289 53.35 40.76 -36.08
CA GLU A 289 53.64 39.34 -35.83
C GLU A 289 53.52 39.02 -34.34
N PRO A 290 52.94 37.87 -33.93
CA PRO A 290 52.84 37.50 -32.52
C PRO A 290 54.17 37.57 -31.77
N ASN A 291 54.14 38.20 -30.60
CA ASN A 291 55.27 38.41 -29.69
C ASN A 291 56.39 39.34 -30.22
N SER A 292 56.22 39.91 -31.42
CA SER A 292 57.11 40.91 -32.00
C SER A 292 56.81 42.34 -31.53
N GLU A 293 57.79 43.22 -31.73
CA GLU A 293 57.66 44.66 -31.50
C GLU A 293 57.33 45.38 -32.81
N TYR A 294 56.45 46.37 -32.74
CA TYR A 294 56.04 47.20 -33.87
C TYR A 294 56.48 48.65 -33.69
N THR A 295 56.59 49.38 -34.80
CA THR A 295 56.99 50.79 -34.82
C THR A 295 56.16 51.57 -35.83
N VAL A 296 55.56 52.67 -35.40
CA VAL A 296 54.77 53.59 -36.24
C VAL A 296 55.28 55.02 -36.05
N TYR A 297 55.27 55.81 -37.12
CA TYR A 297 55.60 57.24 -37.08
C TYR A 297 54.36 58.09 -37.35
N VAL A 298 53.88 58.77 -36.31
CA VAL A 298 52.67 59.62 -36.32
C VAL A 298 53.02 61.10 -36.20
N THR A 299 52.12 61.99 -36.62
CA THR A 299 52.30 63.45 -36.40
C THR A 299 52.02 63.83 -34.93
N PRO A 300 52.59 64.92 -34.38
CA PRO A 300 52.25 65.36 -33.02
C PRO A 300 50.73 65.65 -32.86
N GLY A 301 50.08 64.89 -31.98
CA GLY A 301 48.64 64.87 -31.72
C GLY A 301 48.28 63.80 -30.68
N VAL A 302 46.99 63.56 -30.44
CA VAL A 302 46.50 62.48 -29.56
C VAL A 302 45.94 61.34 -30.41
N TYR A 303 46.23 60.10 -30.01
CA TYR A 303 45.82 58.89 -30.72
C TYR A 303 45.26 57.84 -29.76
N ILE A 304 44.27 57.07 -30.21
CA ILE A 304 43.80 55.87 -29.50
C ILE A 304 44.26 54.63 -30.28
N PHE A 305 44.99 53.72 -29.63
CA PHE A 305 45.44 52.45 -30.18
C PHE A 305 44.62 51.28 -29.61
N SER A 306 44.20 50.33 -30.44
CA SER A 306 43.39 49.17 -30.04
C SER A 306 43.68 47.95 -30.94
N PRO A 307 43.69 46.71 -30.43
CA PRO A 307 43.79 45.52 -31.26
C PRO A 307 42.43 45.18 -31.90
N GLU A 308 42.46 44.70 -33.13
CA GLU A 308 41.26 44.33 -33.91
C GLU A 308 41.27 42.81 -34.14
N LEU A 309 40.64 42.07 -33.21
CA LEU A 309 40.65 40.59 -33.17
C LEU A 309 39.66 39.97 -34.17
N SER A 310 40.00 38.81 -34.72
CA SER A 310 39.11 38.05 -35.61
C SER A 310 38.16 37.13 -34.84
N ASP A 311 36.99 36.80 -35.42
CA ASP A 311 36.05 35.81 -34.89
C ASP A 311 36.69 34.45 -34.57
N ALA A 312 37.80 34.11 -35.24
CA ALA A 312 38.51 32.85 -35.03
C ALA A 312 39.51 32.92 -33.87
N ASP A 313 40.08 34.10 -33.59
CA ASP A 313 40.91 34.33 -32.41
C ASP A 313 40.02 34.47 -31.15
N ILE A 314 38.87 35.14 -31.25
CA ILE A 314 37.88 35.20 -30.17
C ILE A 314 37.39 33.78 -29.80
N ARG A 315 37.12 32.93 -30.80
CA ARG A 315 36.73 31.51 -30.58
C ARG A 315 37.85 30.61 -30.02
N SER A 316 39.12 31.01 -30.11
CA SER A 316 40.23 30.27 -29.49
C SER A 316 40.54 30.73 -28.05
N GLY A 317 39.76 31.68 -27.51
CA GLY A 317 40.00 32.25 -26.19
C GLY A 317 41.12 33.31 -26.19
N LEU A 318 41.48 33.87 -27.35
CA LEU A 318 42.34 35.04 -27.39
C LEU A 318 41.54 36.29 -27.04
N HIS A 319 41.95 36.94 -25.95
CA HIS A 319 41.52 38.27 -25.57
C HIS A 319 42.78 39.06 -25.17
N LEU A 320 42.94 40.28 -25.68
CA LEU A 320 44.10 41.13 -25.44
C LEU A 320 43.72 42.26 -24.49
N THR A 321 44.59 42.52 -23.51
CA THR A 321 44.44 43.56 -22.50
C THR A 321 45.66 44.52 -22.54
N PRO A 322 45.45 45.84 -22.40
CA PRO A 322 44.15 46.55 -22.36
C PRO A 322 43.42 46.52 -23.71
N GLU A 323 42.12 46.80 -23.73
CA GLU A 323 41.32 46.83 -24.97
C GLU A 323 41.66 48.05 -25.84
N GLU A 324 42.03 49.18 -25.22
CA GLU A 324 42.56 50.37 -25.90
C GLU A 324 43.58 51.11 -25.03
N ILE A 325 44.42 51.93 -25.67
CA ILE A 325 45.46 52.74 -25.05
C ILE A 325 45.42 54.15 -25.64
N ASP A 326 45.24 55.15 -24.79
CA ASP A 326 45.39 56.58 -25.13
C ASP A 326 46.87 56.97 -25.22
N VAL A 327 47.23 57.69 -26.28
CA VAL A 327 48.62 58.02 -26.64
C VAL A 327 48.73 59.50 -27.01
N ASP A 328 49.13 60.35 -26.05
CA ASP A 328 49.40 61.77 -26.29
C ASP A 328 50.85 62.01 -26.72
N VAL A 329 51.07 62.20 -28.03
CA VAL A 329 52.33 62.67 -28.61
C VAL A 329 52.26 64.14 -29.05
N SER A 330 51.25 64.92 -28.61
CA SER A 330 51.13 66.36 -28.90
C SER A 330 52.30 67.17 -28.33
N HIS A 331 52.98 66.63 -27.31
CA HIS A 331 54.23 67.15 -26.72
C HIS A 331 55.51 66.77 -27.51
N GLY A 332 55.40 66.03 -28.61
CA GLY A 332 56.52 65.72 -29.50
C GLY A 332 57.61 64.84 -28.87
N SER A 333 57.23 63.83 -28.09
CA SER A 333 58.16 62.86 -27.48
C SER A 333 57.78 61.45 -27.90
N PRO A 334 58.75 60.57 -28.22
CA PRO A 334 58.48 59.16 -28.47
C PRO A 334 57.82 58.46 -27.29
N ILE A 335 57.00 57.44 -27.58
CA ILE A 335 56.34 56.59 -26.58
C ILE A 335 56.55 55.13 -26.99
N ASP A 336 57.32 54.41 -26.17
CA ASP A 336 57.76 53.04 -26.46
C ASP A 336 57.11 52.00 -25.53
N GLN A 337 55.78 52.12 -25.33
CA GLN A 337 55.04 51.36 -24.29
C GLN A 337 53.63 50.89 -24.71
N ILE A 338 53.28 50.89 -26.00
CA ILE A 338 51.91 50.55 -26.46
C ILE A 338 51.71 49.02 -26.52
N ASN A 339 51.69 48.40 -25.35
CA ASN A 339 51.80 46.96 -25.18
C ASN A 339 50.43 46.30 -24.95
N PHE A 340 50.09 45.35 -25.81
CA PHE A 340 48.92 44.49 -25.71
C PHE A 340 49.35 43.08 -25.32
N SER A 341 48.74 42.51 -24.28
CA SER A 341 49.09 41.21 -23.75
C SER A 341 47.87 40.31 -23.63
N GLN A 342 48.02 39.00 -23.85
CA GLN A 342 46.91 38.07 -23.70
C GLN A 342 46.46 37.97 -22.24
N LEU A 343 45.18 38.26 -21.99
CA LEU A 343 44.58 38.09 -20.67
C LEU A 343 44.68 36.61 -20.28
N LYS A 344 45.17 36.36 -19.06
CA LYS A 344 45.22 35.05 -18.41
C LYS A 344 44.54 35.16 -17.06
N ALA A 345 43.74 34.15 -16.73
CA ALA A 345 43.10 34.02 -15.44
C ALA A 345 43.87 33.07 -14.52
N LYS A 346 43.70 33.31 -13.22
CA LYS A 346 44.15 32.46 -12.11
C LYS A 346 42.92 31.93 -11.37
N LEU A 347 42.91 30.64 -11.09
CA LEU A 347 41.88 29.97 -10.31
C LEU A 347 42.46 29.50 -8.99
N ASN A 348 42.01 30.09 -7.89
CA ASN A 348 42.37 29.66 -6.54
C ASN A 348 41.26 28.78 -5.98
N GLY A 349 41.56 27.95 -4.99
CA GLY A 349 40.53 27.32 -4.19
C GLY A 349 41.00 26.72 -2.87
N VAL A 350 40.03 26.21 -2.13
CA VAL A 350 40.23 25.54 -0.86
C VAL A 350 39.29 24.34 -0.72
N ILE A 351 39.82 23.24 -0.22
CA ILE A 351 39.07 22.08 0.24
C ILE A 351 38.98 22.21 1.76
N HIS A 352 37.78 22.46 2.28
CA HIS A 352 37.49 22.46 3.71
C HIS A 352 36.96 21.10 4.13
N CYS A 353 37.62 20.51 5.12
CA CYS A 353 37.26 19.23 5.72
C CYS A 353 36.70 19.45 7.14
N ILE A 354 36.00 18.47 7.67
CA ILE A 354 35.47 18.51 9.05
C ILE A 354 36.59 18.16 10.05
N ASP A 355 37.45 17.21 9.68
CA ASP A 355 38.66 16.79 10.40
C ASP A 355 39.91 16.95 9.52
N ASP A 356 41.09 16.66 10.05
CA ASP A 356 42.35 16.61 9.31
C ASP A 356 42.30 15.51 8.22
N CYS A 357 42.19 15.94 6.96
CA CYS A 357 41.99 15.08 5.80
C CYS A 357 43.25 14.91 4.92
N GLN A 358 44.40 15.45 5.33
CA GLN A 358 45.59 15.57 4.47
C GLN A 358 46.06 14.25 3.84
N ASN A 359 45.85 13.12 4.53
CA ASN A 359 46.30 11.78 4.08
C ASN A 359 45.33 11.08 3.10
N ASP A 360 44.10 11.59 2.91
CA ASP A 360 43.03 10.97 2.11
C ASP A 360 42.36 11.98 1.14
N LEU A 361 43.09 13.01 0.72
CA LEU A 361 42.58 14.10 -0.11
C LEU A 361 41.99 13.63 -1.45
N PRO A 362 40.93 14.30 -1.96
CA PRO A 362 40.42 14.08 -3.30
C PRO A 362 41.33 14.71 -4.37
N MET A 363 41.56 13.98 -5.45
CA MET A 363 42.24 14.52 -6.64
C MET A 363 41.29 15.47 -7.37
N LEU A 364 41.77 16.64 -7.78
CA LEU A 364 40.99 17.63 -8.52
C LEU A 364 41.23 17.49 -10.03
N GLU A 365 40.15 17.58 -10.80
CA GLU A 365 40.20 17.71 -12.26
C GLU A 365 39.48 18.99 -12.73
N LEU A 366 40.15 19.71 -13.63
CA LEU A 366 39.72 20.96 -14.26
C LEU A 366 39.40 20.70 -15.73
N THR A 367 38.12 20.63 -16.06
CA THR A 367 37.62 20.45 -17.43
C THR A 367 37.27 21.81 -18.03
N SER A 368 37.84 22.12 -19.19
CA SER A 368 37.45 23.27 -20.01
C SER A 368 36.19 22.97 -20.83
N ARG A 369 35.47 24.00 -21.29
CA ARG A 369 34.36 23.86 -22.26
C ARG A 369 34.74 23.07 -23.53
N ALA A 370 36.01 23.00 -23.90
CA ALA A 370 36.51 22.22 -25.04
C ALA A 370 36.72 20.72 -24.73
N GLY A 371 36.37 20.24 -23.53
CA GLY A 371 36.55 18.85 -23.09
C GLY A 371 37.96 18.51 -22.61
N VAL A 372 38.96 19.36 -22.89
CA VAL A 372 40.32 19.20 -22.34
C VAL A 372 40.25 19.27 -20.82
N THR A 373 40.73 18.22 -20.16
CA THR A 373 40.70 18.04 -18.71
C THR A 373 42.12 17.86 -18.18
N ASN A 374 42.51 18.73 -17.24
CA ASN A 374 43.79 18.68 -16.56
C ASN A 374 43.59 18.32 -15.08
N LYS A 375 44.59 17.74 -14.44
CA LYS A 375 44.60 17.57 -12.98
C LYS A 375 45.14 18.83 -12.32
N ILE A 376 44.61 19.20 -11.16
CA ILE A 376 45.16 20.26 -10.31
C ILE A 376 45.88 19.59 -9.13
N ASP A 377 47.15 19.94 -8.92
CA ASP A 377 47.91 19.52 -7.74
C ASP A 377 47.52 20.36 -6.51
N LEU A 378 47.54 19.73 -5.33
CA LEU A 378 47.18 20.38 -4.06
C LEU A 378 48.42 20.99 -3.41
N ILE A 379 48.27 22.16 -2.78
CA ILE A 379 49.37 22.84 -2.10
C ILE A 379 49.56 22.21 -0.72
N GLU A 380 50.62 21.42 -0.58
CA GLU A 380 51.02 20.83 0.71
C GLU A 380 51.20 21.94 1.76
N THR A 381 50.37 21.90 2.80
CA THR A 381 50.34 22.90 3.87
C THR A 381 50.90 22.26 5.13
N SER A 382 52.08 22.72 5.58
CA SER A 382 52.91 22.06 6.62
C SER A 382 52.37 22.14 8.06
N SER A 383 51.10 22.51 8.20
CA SER A 383 50.35 22.62 9.45
C SER A 383 49.13 21.71 9.41
N LYS A 384 48.73 21.12 10.54
CA LYS A 384 47.45 20.40 10.66
C LYS A 384 46.29 21.38 10.56
N THR A 385 45.78 21.57 9.35
CA THR A 385 44.66 22.47 9.05
C THR A 385 43.55 21.73 8.31
N ASN A 386 42.31 21.92 8.75
CA ASN A 386 41.10 21.38 8.12
C ASN A 386 40.74 22.16 6.82
N ALA A 387 41.76 22.68 6.15
CA ALA A 387 41.74 23.50 4.95
C ALA A 387 43.00 23.17 4.15
N VAL A 388 42.84 22.73 2.91
CA VAL A 388 43.93 22.47 1.96
C VAL A 388 43.69 23.31 0.72
N HIS A 389 44.70 24.08 0.32
CA HIS A 389 44.59 25.02 -0.79
C HIS A 389 45.01 24.39 -2.12
N PHE A 390 44.47 24.93 -3.21
CA PHE A 390 44.90 24.61 -4.56
C PHE A 390 44.89 25.86 -5.43
N GLU A 391 45.71 25.85 -6.47
CA GLU A 391 45.92 26.99 -7.35
C GLU A 391 46.24 26.51 -8.76
N GLN A 392 45.59 27.11 -9.75
CA GLN A 392 45.87 26.87 -11.16
C GLN A 392 46.06 28.20 -11.89
N ASP A 393 47.31 28.48 -12.24
CA ASP A 393 47.73 29.63 -13.03
C ASP A 393 47.66 29.37 -14.54
N ASN A 394 47.79 30.46 -15.31
CA ASN A 394 47.88 30.48 -16.78
C ASN A 394 46.63 29.95 -17.52
N LEU A 395 45.46 30.03 -16.91
CA LEU A 395 44.20 29.65 -17.58
C LEU A 395 43.79 30.70 -18.63
N LEU A 396 43.17 30.23 -19.71
CA LEU A 396 42.60 31.10 -20.73
C LEU A 396 41.26 31.67 -20.25
N PRO A 397 40.85 32.88 -20.70
CA PRO A 397 39.53 33.42 -20.40
C PRO A 397 38.42 32.50 -20.93
N GLY A 398 37.51 32.05 -20.06
CA GLY A 398 36.39 31.19 -20.45
C GLY A 398 35.74 30.42 -19.30
N LYS A 399 34.85 29.48 -19.66
CA LYS A 399 34.12 28.63 -18.72
C LYS A 399 34.80 27.27 -18.50
N TYR A 400 34.94 26.93 -17.23
CA TYR A 400 35.56 25.71 -16.72
C TYR A 400 34.64 25.02 -15.70
N SER A 401 34.92 23.74 -15.44
CA SER A 401 34.31 22.95 -14.39
C SER A 401 35.42 22.29 -13.57
N VAL A 402 35.42 22.48 -12.25
CA VAL A 402 36.31 21.78 -11.32
C VAL A 402 35.54 20.66 -10.65
N SER A 403 36.11 19.45 -10.58
CA SER A 403 35.46 18.27 -10.00
C SER A 403 36.36 17.53 -9.01
N LEU A 404 35.73 16.92 -8.00
CA LEU A 404 36.35 16.03 -7.03
C LEU A 404 36.33 14.59 -7.57
N VAL A 405 37.49 14.06 -7.96
CA VAL A 405 37.58 12.74 -8.59
C VAL A 405 37.51 11.63 -7.54
N LYS A 406 36.47 10.79 -7.66
CA LYS A 406 36.23 9.66 -6.76
C LYS A 406 37.34 8.61 -6.86
N SER A 407 37.90 8.25 -5.71
CA SER A 407 38.90 7.20 -5.53
C SER A 407 38.54 6.36 -4.30
N ARG A 408 39.03 5.11 -4.23
CA ARG A 408 38.68 4.14 -3.17
C ARG A 408 39.00 4.63 -1.75
N LYS A 409 39.88 5.63 -1.60
CA LYS A 409 40.22 6.28 -0.32
C LYS A 409 39.32 7.47 0.05
N ASN A 410 38.90 8.26 -0.93
CA ASN A 410 38.26 9.58 -0.72
C ASN A 410 36.72 9.56 -0.82
N ASP A 411 36.13 8.51 -1.39
CA ASP A 411 34.68 8.32 -1.54
C ASP A 411 33.95 8.10 -0.19
N LYS A 412 34.68 8.16 0.94
CA LYS A 412 34.13 8.14 2.31
C LYS A 412 33.61 9.48 2.81
N TYR A 413 33.84 10.57 2.06
CA TYR A 413 33.40 11.91 2.44
C TYR A 413 32.11 12.30 1.71
N CYS A 414 31.22 13.00 2.44
CA CYS A 414 30.14 13.75 1.81
C CYS A 414 30.62 15.17 1.51
N TRP A 415 30.33 15.63 0.29
CA TRP A 415 30.67 16.97 -0.19
C TRP A 415 29.39 17.72 -0.51
N LYS A 416 29.35 19.02 -0.19
CA LYS A 416 28.23 19.91 -0.50
C LYS A 416 27.94 19.97 -2.00
N GLU A 417 29.00 20.10 -2.78
CA GLU A 417 29.04 20.09 -4.24
C GLU A 417 30.26 19.24 -4.62
N SER A 418 30.10 18.27 -5.53
CA SER A 418 31.23 17.46 -6.04
C SER A 418 31.86 18.04 -7.31
N GLN A 419 31.25 19.08 -7.88
CA GLN A 419 31.63 19.73 -9.12
C GLN A 419 31.13 21.17 -9.10
N ILE A 420 31.98 22.12 -9.50
CA ILE A 420 31.70 23.57 -9.48
C ILE A 420 32.02 24.16 -10.86
N GLU A 421 31.06 24.81 -11.50
CA GLU A 421 31.30 25.60 -12.71
C GLU A 421 31.86 26.98 -12.37
N VAL A 422 32.86 27.43 -13.14
CA VAL A 422 33.56 28.70 -12.94
C VAL A 422 33.68 29.46 -14.25
N ASP A 423 33.29 30.73 -14.23
CA ASP A 423 33.52 31.67 -15.32
C ASP A 423 34.75 32.55 -15.03
N LEU A 424 35.80 32.37 -15.83
CA LEU A 424 37.08 33.06 -15.74
C LEU A 424 37.24 34.16 -16.81
N SER A 425 36.20 34.48 -17.59
CA SER A 425 36.34 35.37 -18.76
C SER A 425 36.92 36.76 -18.46
N ASN A 426 36.60 37.36 -17.30
CA ASN A 426 36.94 38.77 -17.02
C ASN A 426 37.75 38.97 -15.72
N SER A 427 38.02 37.92 -14.94
CA SER A 427 38.63 38.05 -13.61
C SER A 427 39.10 36.71 -13.05
N ASN A 428 40.16 36.73 -12.24
CA ASN A 428 40.50 35.62 -11.33
C ASN A 428 39.31 35.27 -10.42
N LYS A 429 39.17 33.98 -10.07
CA LYS A 429 38.10 33.49 -9.17
C LYS A 429 38.68 32.65 -8.04
N THR A 430 37.88 32.47 -6.99
CA THR A 430 38.18 31.56 -5.89
C THR A 430 36.95 30.70 -5.60
N ILE A 431 37.15 29.39 -5.50
CA ILE A 431 36.09 28.41 -5.20
C ILE A 431 36.40 27.65 -3.91
N LYS A 432 35.38 27.01 -3.33
CA LYS A 432 35.54 26.18 -2.13
C LYS A 432 34.75 24.88 -2.24
N PHE A 433 35.40 23.77 -1.89
CA PHE A 433 34.72 22.50 -1.65
C PHE A 433 34.54 22.33 -0.14
N GLU A 434 33.30 22.12 0.30
CA GLU A 434 32.96 21.97 1.72
C GLU A 434 32.55 20.52 1.99
N GLN A 435 33.28 19.82 2.87
CA GLN A 435 32.86 18.54 3.41
C GLN A 435 31.64 18.76 4.32
N THR A 436 30.59 17.97 4.12
CA THR A 436 29.32 18.01 4.88
C THR A 436 29.13 16.81 5.81
N GLY A 437 30.00 15.80 5.71
CA GLY A 437 29.96 14.63 6.58
C GLY A 437 30.84 13.47 6.10
N PHE A 438 30.56 12.30 6.66
CA PHE A 438 31.17 11.02 6.35
C PHE A 438 30.08 10.07 5.84
N LYS A 439 30.37 9.28 4.81
CA LYS A 439 29.41 8.34 4.23
C LYS A 439 29.26 7.10 5.12
N LEU A 440 28.05 6.87 5.61
CA LEU A 440 27.56 5.55 5.97
C LEU A 440 26.97 4.91 4.70
N ARG A 441 27.40 3.68 4.38
CA ARG A 441 26.71 2.82 3.41
C ARG A 441 25.97 1.71 4.16
N THR A 442 24.70 1.48 3.82
CA THR A 442 23.93 0.32 4.30
C THR A 442 23.28 -0.40 3.13
N HIS A 443 23.16 -1.73 3.22
CA HIS A 443 22.53 -2.56 2.22
C HIS A 443 21.32 -3.26 2.83
N LEU A 444 20.11 -2.85 2.44
CA LEU A 444 18.86 -3.37 2.97
C LEU A 444 18.32 -4.49 2.07
N GLN A 445 18.34 -5.72 2.56
CA GLN A 445 17.95 -6.91 1.78
C GLN A 445 16.44 -7.19 1.79
N THR A 446 15.59 -6.15 1.68
CA THR A 446 14.12 -6.29 1.68
C THR A 446 13.42 -5.07 1.10
N SER A 447 12.18 -5.25 0.63
CA SER A 447 11.24 -4.23 0.13
C SER A 447 10.44 -3.53 1.23
N ASN A 448 10.43 -4.07 2.45
CA ASN A 448 9.67 -3.51 3.57
C ASN A 448 10.28 -2.20 4.08
N LYS A 449 9.44 -1.30 4.60
CA LYS A 449 9.90 -0.05 5.22
C LYS A 449 10.69 -0.30 6.50
N VAL A 450 11.89 0.27 6.59
CA VAL A 450 12.78 0.22 7.75
C VAL A 450 13.22 1.63 8.12
N VAL A 451 13.14 1.97 9.42
CA VAL A 451 13.68 3.20 9.97
C VAL A 451 15.01 2.88 10.65
N LEU A 452 16.13 3.38 10.12
CA LEU A 452 17.43 3.24 10.77
C LEU A 452 17.62 4.38 11.77
N LYS A 453 17.65 4.07 13.06
CA LYS A 453 18.09 5.01 14.09
C LYS A 453 19.61 4.96 14.20
N ILE A 454 20.24 6.13 14.26
CA ILE A 454 21.70 6.31 14.24
C ILE A 454 22.09 7.15 15.46
N ASN A 455 22.89 6.59 16.37
CA ASN A 455 23.39 7.25 17.58
C ASN A 455 24.92 7.37 17.52
N GLN A 456 25.52 8.51 17.85
CA GLN A 456 26.98 8.64 17.97
C GLN A 456 27.46 8.29 19.39
N LEU A 457 28.34 7.30 19.53
CA LEU A 457 28.71 6.73 20.84
C LEU A 457 29.70 7.57 21.65
N LYS A 458 30.46 8.47 21.00
CA LYS A 458 31.15 9.57 21.69
C LYS A 458 30.24 10.79 21.71
N GLU A 459 30.18 11.45 22.86
CA GLU A 459 29.44 12.69 23.13
C GLU A 459 27.90 12.61 23.06
N ASN A 460 27.32 11.56 22.49
CA ASN A 460 25.86 11.37 22.40
C ASN A 460 25.12 12.51 21.66
N SER A 461 25.88 13.33 20.90
CA SER A 461 25.48 14.63 20.36
C SER A 461 24.69 14.53 19.06
N TYR A 462 24.82 13.41 18.34
CA TYR A 462 24.02 13.10 17.14
C TYR A 462 23.13 11.88 17.39
N THR A 463 21.82 12.09 17.28
CA THR A 463 20.80 11.05 17.17
C THR A 463 19.87 11.41 16.02
N HIS A 464 19.73 10.54 15.03
CA HIS A 464 18.84 10.76 13.89
C HIS A 464 18.14 9.46 13.46
N SER A 465 17.05 9.58 12.70
CA SER A 465 16.26 8.45 12.21
C SER A 465 15.92 8.65 10.74
N ILE A 466 16.31 7.70 9.90
CA ILE A 466 16.21 7.79 8.44
C ILE A 466 15.39 6.61 7.91
N ASP A 467 14.45 6.88 7.01
CA ASP A 467 13.77 5.85 6.22
C ASP A 467 14.75 5.26 5.19
N LEU A 468 15.02 3.95 5.26
CA LEU A 468 15.84 3.26 4.27
C LEU A 468 15.03 2.86 3.03
N LEU A 469 15.68 2.95 1.88
CA LEU A 469 15.24 2.34 0.62
C LEU A 469 15.73 0.89 0.53
N SER A 470 15.08 0.08 -0.31
CA SER A 470 15.56 -1.28 -0.63
C SER A 470 16.90 -1.22 -1.36
N GLY A 471 17.82 -2.14 -1.07
CA GLY A 471 19.16 -2.16 -1.65
C GLY A 471 20.14 -1.19 -0.99
N LEU A 472 21.03 -0.58 -1.78
CA LEU A 472 22.11 0.27 -1.29
C LEU A 472 21.63 1.69 -0.97
N ASN A 473 21.96 2.15 0.24
CA ASN A 473 21.71 3.51 0.72
C ASN A 473 23.05 4.20 1.03
N GLU A 474 23.18 5.49 0.67
CA GLU A 474 24.27 6.36 1.14
C GLU A 474 23.69 7.43 2.07
N ILE A 475 24.23 7.52 3.28
CA ILE A 475 23.80 8.44 4.35
C ILE A 475 24.99 9.30 4.77
N CYS A 476 24.79 10.61 4.92
CA CYS A 476 25.82 11.52 5.42
C CYS A 476 25.72 11.70 6.93
N LEU A 477 26.74 11.28 7.66
CA LEU A 477 26.90 11.48 9.10
C LEU A 477 27.76 12.72 9.37
N PRO A 478 27.37 13.66 10.24
CA PRO A 478 28.06 14.95 10.33
C PRO A 478 29.45 14.85 10.95
N ASN A 479 29.64 13.97 11.94
CA ASN A 479 30.85 13.95 12.78
C ASN A 479 31.70 12.69 12.51
N HIS A 480 32.99 12.75 12.81
CA HIS A 480 33.85 11.56 12.83
C HIS A 480 33.65 10.73 14.12
N GLY A 481 33.55 9.41 14.00
CA GLY A 481 33.57 8.48 15.13
C GLY A 481 32.89 7.14 14.90
N LEU A 482 32.60 6.47 16.02
CA LEU A 482 31.85 5.21 16.07
C LEU A 482 30.36 5.49 16.30
N TYR A 483 29.53 4.94 15.43
CA TYR A 483 28.09 5.06 15.42
C TYR A 483 27.43 3.71 15.70
N GLU A 484 26.39 3.74 16.53
CA GLU A 484 25.47 2.63 16.76
C GLU A 484 24.25 2.79 15.84
N LEU A 485 23.94 1.73 15.08
CA LEU A 485 22.86 1.68 14.12
C LEU A 485 21.80 0.68 14.60
N ILE A 486 20.59 1.15 14.85
CA ILE A 486 19.47 0.34 15.37
C ILE A 486 18.35 0.33 14.32
N PRO A 487 18.15 -0.77 13.58
CA PRO A 487 17.08 -0.87 12.58
C PRO A 487 15.73 -1.13 13.26
N SER A 488 14.77 -0.22 13.06
CA SER A 488 13.42 -0.30 13.61
C SER A 488 12.42 -0.59 12.48
N SER A 489 11.77 -1.76 12.51
CA SER A 489 10.77 -2.15 11.52
C SER A 489 9.84 -3.26 12.04
N CYS A 490 8.94 -3.73 11.17
CA CYS A 490 8.15 -4.96 11.33
C CYS A 490 8.97 -6.26 11.14
N MET A 491 10.29 -6.16 11.03
CA MET A 491 11.23 -7.27 10.88
C MET A 491 12.32 -7.15 11.94
N LYS A 492 12.78 -8.30 12.42
CA LYS A 492 13.93 -8.45 13.30
C LYS A 492 15.12 -8.89 12.46
N PHE A 493 16.23 -8.19 12.65
CA PHE A 493 17.47 -8.38 11.90
C PHE A 493 18.39 -9.38 12.61
N GLU A 494 19.40 -9.87 11.90
CA GLU A 494 20.42 -10.77 12.46
C GLU A 494 21.05 -10.24 13.76
N ASN A 495 21.26 -8.92 13.84
CA ASN A 495 21.71 -8.24 15.05
C ASN A 495 20.71 -7.16 15.47
N GLU A 496 20.46 -7.01 16.77
CA GLU A 496 19.60 -5.94 17.31
C GLU A 496 20.19 -4.53 17.07
N LYS A 497 21.52 -4.46 16.93
CA LYS A 497 22.26 -3.26 16.58
C LYS A 497 23.56 -3.59 15.85
N TYR A 498 23.97 -2.68 14.99
CA TYR A 498 25.18 -2.73 14.18
C TYR A 498 26.08 -1.54 14.54
N PHE A 499 27.38 -1.64 14.26
CA PHE A 499 28.34 -0.55 14.53
C PHE A 499 29.07 -0.13 13.25
N TYR A 500 29.06 1.17 12.97
CA TYR A 500 29.78 1.76 11.85
C TYR A 500 30.84 2.75 12.34
N ASP A 501 32.01 2.73 11.71
CA ASP A 501 33.21 3.41 12.19
C ASP A 501 33.82 4.21 11.05
N THR A 502 33.65 5.54 11.09
CA THR A 502 34.05 6.43 9.99
C THR A 502 35.57 6.54 9.83
N SER A 503 36.36 6.01 10.78
CA SER A 503 37.82 6.01 10.67
C SER A 503 38.35 4.88 9.78
N LYS A 504 37.52 3.87 9.47
CA LYS A 504 37.93 2.71 8.66
C LYS A 504 37.91 3.03 7.16
N SER A 505 39.00 2.70 6.46
CA SER A 505 39.14 2.97 5.02
C SER A 505 38.27 2.06 4.12
N SER A 506 37.53 1.10 4.67
CA SER A 506 36.70 0.15 3.91
C SER A 506 35.25 0.63 3.81
N LEU A 507 34.84 1.10 2.64
CA LEU A 507 33.45 1.47 2.31
C LEU A 507 32.53 0.27 2.05
N MET A 508 32.71 -0.82 2.81
CA MET A 508 31.76 -1.93 2.81
C MET A 508 30.44 -1.46 3.44
N PRO A 509 29.28 -1.80 2.84
CA PRO A 509 28.00 -1.48 3.43
C PRO A 509 27.78 -2.30 4.70
N VAL A 510 27.00 -1.76 5.63
CA VAL A 510 26.39 -2.57 6.70
C VAL A 510 25.20 -3.32 6.09
N ASP A 511 25.32 -4.64 5.93
CA ASP A 511 24.23 -5.52 5.50
C ASP A 511 23.16 -5.63 6.59
N LEU A 512 21.92 -5.24 6.26
CA LEU A 512 20.75 -5.32 7.11
C LEU A 512 19.85 -6.43 6.59
N ILE A 513 20.08 -7.64 7.10
CA ILE A 513 19.41 -8.87 6.69
C ILE A 513 18.27 -9.20 7.68
N PRO A 514 16.99 -9.18 7.26
CA PRO A 514 15.86 -9.58 8.11
C PRO A 514 15.79 -11.10 8.24
N VAL A 515 15.74 -11.59 9.48
CA VAL A 515 15.72 -13.03 9.80
C VAL A 515 14.35 -13.52 10.29
N GLU A 516 13.58 -12.63 10.94
CA GLU A 516 12.24 -12.93 11.46
C GLU A 516 11.30 -11.75 11.19
N TYR A 517 10.02 -12.04 10.97
CA TYR A 517 8.99 -11.10 10.56
C TYR A 517 7.90 -11.04 11.63
N GLN A 518 7.40 -9.84 11.93
CA GLN A 518 6.37 -9.63 12.92
C GLN A 518 5.01 -10.03 12.35
N VAL A 519 4.32 -10.93 13.07
CA VAL A 519 2.98 -11.41 12.72
C VAL A 519 2.00 -10.79 13.71
N PHE A 520 0.99 -10.08 13.21
CA PHE A 520 -0.01 -9.41 14.03
C PHE A 520 -1.31 -10.22 14.12
N VAL A 521 -1.83 -10.37 15.32
CA VAL A 521 -3.19 -10.86 15.55
C VAL A 521 -4.06 -9.71 16.06
N PHE A 522 -5.25 -9.58 15.49
CA PHE A 522 -6.26 -8.61 15.90
C PHE A 522 -7.58 -9.30 16.22
N ILE A 523 -8.22 -8.87 17.30
CA ILE A 523 -9.59 -9.25 17.63
C ILE A 523 -10.40 -7.97 17.81
N GLN A 524 -11.53 -7.87 17.11
CA GLN A 524 -12.44 -6.73 17.20
C GLN A 524 -13.77 -7.16 17.84
N THR A 525 -14.19 -6.54 18.93
CA THR A 525 -15.50 -6.82 19.56
C THR A 525 -16.64 -6.03 18.92
N GLU A 526 -17.82 -6.65 18.85
CA GLU A 526 -19.04 -6.01 18.36
C GLU A 526 -19.79 -5.31 19.52
N ASN A 527 -19.86 -3.98 19.46
CA ASN A 527 -20.72 -3.05 20.24
C ASN A 527 -20.66 -3.03 21.79
N GLU A 528 -20.01 -3.97 22.48
CA GLU A 528 -19.70 -3.85 23.93
C GLU A 528 -18.23 -3.45 24.18
N ASP A 529 -17.98 -2.81 25.33
CA ASP A 529 -16.63 -2.40 25.80
C ASP A 529 -16.06 -3.48 26.76
N PRO A 530 -15.19 -4.39 26.29
CA PRO A 530 -14.82 -5.64 26.95
C PRO A 530 -13.72 -5.42 28.01
N SER A 531 -13.88 -4.40 28.85
CA SER A 531 -12.84 -3.88 29.77
C SER A 531 -12.24 -4.91 30.75
N THR A 532 -12.90 -6.05 30.97
CA THR A 532 -12.47 -7.14 31.86
C THR A 532 -12.23 -8.48 31.15
N SER A 533 -12.39 -8.57 29.82
CA SER A 533 -12.18 -9.83 29.07
C SER A 533 -10.72 -10.00 28.65
N THR A 534 -10.15 -11.18 28.86
CA THR A 534 -8.86 -11.58 28.27
C THR A 534 -9.07 -12.42 27.01
N PHE A 535 -8.20 -12.25 26.02
CA PHE A 535 -8.20 -13.00 24.77
C PHE A 535 -6.87 -13.75 24.57
N PRO A 536 -6.67 -14.91 25.21
CA PRO A 536 -5.56 -15.80 24.89
C PRO A 536 -5.74 -16.38 23.48
N VAL A 537 -4.68 -16.36 22.68
CA VAL A 537 -4.68 -16.91 21.31
C VAL A 537 -3.67 -18.04 21.22
N LEU A 538 -4.15 -19.26 20.98
CA LEU A 538 -3.31 -20.44 20.77
C LEU A 538 -2.82 -20.47 19.32
N ILE A 539 -1.50 -20.51 19.13
CA ILE A 539 -0.84 -20.51 17.83
C ILE A 539 -0.08 -21.82 17.65
N LYS A 540 -0.34 -22.54 16.55
CA LYS A 540 0.30 -23.82 16.22
C LYS A 540 1.10 -23.71 14.92
N ASN A 541 2.37 -24.12 14.93
CA ASN A 541 3.23 -24.17 13.74
C ASN A 541 3.04 -25.51 13.00
N ALA A 542 2.61 -25.46 11.74
CA ALA A 542 2.26 -26.65 10.96
C ALA A 542 3.46 -27.55 10.58
N LYS A 543 4.70 -27.06 10.71
CA LYS A 543 5.93 -27.79 10.36
C LYS A 543 6.71 -28.27 11.57
N GLN A 544 6.72 -27.50 12.66
CA GLN A 544 7.52 -27.78 13.86
C GLN A 544 6.74 -28.56 14.95
N ASN A 545 5.42 -28.74 14.78
CA ASN A 545 4.52 -29.36 15.77
C ASN A 545 4.57 -28.69 17.17
N SER A 546 4.94 -27.41 17.18
CA SER A 546 5.06 -26.57 18.37
C SER A 546 3.86 -25.65 18.51
N GLU A 547 3.38 -25.46 19.73
CA GLU A 547 2.30 -24.53 20.06
C GLU A 547 2.66 -23.61 21.22
N PHE A 548 2.12 -22.39 21.20
CA PHE A 548 2.27 -21.40 22.26
C PHE A 548 1.04 -20.49 22.34
N THR A 549 0.84 -19.85 23.48
CA THR A 549 -0.24 -18.87 23.67
C THR A 549 0.31 -17.45 23.54
N LEU A 550 -0.42 -16.59 22.83
CA LEU A 550 -0.17 -15.16 22.71
C LEU A 550 -1.30 -14.41 23.43
N ASP A 551 -0.94 -13.65 24.46
CA ASP A 551 -1.87 -12.75 25.15
C ASP A 551 -2.01 -11.44 24.38
N LEU A 552 -3.24 -11.10 23.98
CA LEU A 552 -3.53 -9.83 23.32
C LEU A 552 -3.65 -8.70 24.35
N GLN A 553 -3.14 -7.53 23.97
CA GLN A 553 -3.28 -6.27 24.71
C GLN A 553 -4.42 -5.43 24.12
N LYS A 554 -5.17 -4.72 24.97
CA LYS A 554 -6.23 -3.81 24.50
C LYS A 554 -5.59 -2.57 23.85
N LYS A 555 -5.88 -2.35 22.56
CA LYS A 555 -5.35 -1.23 21.76
C LYS A 555 -6.32 -0.05 21.71
N ASP A 556 -7.61 -0.34 21.64
CA ASP A 556 -8.72 0.62 21.57
C ASP A 556 -9.95 0.02 22.27
N LYS A 557 -11.05 0.77 22.39
CA LYS A 557 -12.29 0.34 23.06
C LYS A 557 -12.75 -1.05 22.65
N SER A 558 -12.77 -1.33 21.35
CA SER A 558 -13.21 -2.62 20.78
C SER A 558 -12.09 -3.42 20.10
N ILE A 559 -10.82 -3.00 20.13
CA ILE A 559 -9.74 -3.66 19.39
C ILE A 559 -8.65 -4.15 20.34
N TRP A 560 -8.37 -5.45 20.25
CA TRP A 560 -7.27 -6.14 20.92
C TRP A 560 -6.21 -6.54 19.90
N THR A 561 -4.94 -6.49 20.30
CA THR A 561 -3.81 -6.79 19.42
C THR A 561 -2.67 -7.49 20.15
N GLY A 562 -1.96 -8.36 19.45
CA GLY A 562 -0.73 -8.97 19.91
C GLY A 562 0.14 -9.32 18.71
N SER A 563 1.42 -9.60 18.94
CA SER A 563 2.32 -9.99 17.87
C SER A 563 3.39 -10.96 18.32
N PHE A 564 3.81 -11.85 17.42
CA PHE A 564 4.93 -12.76 17.58
C PHE A 564 5.91 -12.64 16.41
N TRP A 565 7.10 -13.22 16.56
CA TRP A 565 8.13 -13.29 15.53
C TRP A 565 8.13 -14.67 14.88
N ALA A 566 8.25 -14.72 13.54
CA ALA A 566 8.25 -15.96 12.79
C ALA A 566 9.14 -15.87 11.53
N LYS A 567 9.56 -17.01 10.97
CA LYS A 567 10.42 -17.03 9.78
C LYS A 567 9.60 -17.07 8.50
N ALA A 568 10.16 -16.54 7.41
CA ALA A 568 9.50 -16.53 6.10
C ALA A 568 9.17 -17.96 5.63
N SER A 569 8.03 -18.13 4.97
CA SER A 569 7.52 -19.43 4.49
C SER A 569 7.24 -20.48 5.59
N GLU A 570 7.20 -20.08 6.86
CA GLU A 570 6.51 -20.86 7.90
C GLU A 570 4.99 -20.66 7.80
N GLN A 571 4.22 -21.62 8.30
CA GLN A 571 2.76 -21.60 8.29
C GLN A 571 2.23 -21.87 9.69
N PHE A 572 1.29 -21.02 10.13
CA PHE A 572 0.69 -21.08 11.45
C PHE A 572 -0.83 -21.17 11.37
N THR A 573 -1.43 -21.93 12.27
CA THR A 573 -2.87 -21.91 12.53
C THR A 573 -3.11 -21.20 13.86
N ILE A 574 -3.99 -20.20 13.85
CA ILE A 574 -4.23 -19.27 14.94
C ILE A 574 -5.66 -19.45 15.44
N PHE A 575 -5.80 -19.78 16.73
CA PHE A 575 -7.04 -20.12 17.40
C PHE A 575 -7.29 -19.15 18.57
N PRO A 576 -8.14 -18.12 18.43
CA PRO A 576 -8.58 -17.30 19.55
C PRO A 576 -9.40 -18.15 20.54
N LYS A 577 -9.25 -17.87 21.84
CA LYS A 577 -10.01 -18.53 22.91
C LYS A 577 -10.61 -17.50 23.87
N SER A 578 -11.81 -17.82 24.36
CA SER A 578 -12.53 -17.07 25.39
C SER A 578 -13.69 -17.92 25.91
N ASP A 579 -14.02 -17.74 27.18
CA ASP A 579 -15.18 -18.39 27.82
C ASP A 579 -16.50 -17.65 27.55
N ILE A 580 -16.45 -16.44 26.96
CA ILE A 580 -17.61 -15.52 26.80
C ILE A 580 -17.87 -15.14 25.33
N TRP A 581 -16.82 -15.13 24.50
CA TRP A 581 -16.86 -14.60 23.14
C TRP A 581 -16.70 -15.71 22.09
N LEU A 582 -17.54 -15.67 21.05
CA LEU A 582 -17.39 -16.46 19.83
C LEU A 582 -16.63 -15.66 18.78
N PHE A 583 -15.83 -16.35 17.97
CA PHE A 583 -14.97 -15.74 16.95
C PHE A 583 -15.42 -16.12 15.54
N GLU A 584 -15.43 -15.14 14.65
CA GLU A 584 -15.64 -15.31 13.22
C GLU A 584 -14.39 -14.84 12.45
N PRO A 585 -13.66 -15.74 11.76
CA PRO A 585 -13.76 -17.20 11.85
C PRO A 585 -13.31 -17.75 13.23
N ASP A 586 -13.59 -19.01 13.51
CA ASP A 586 -13.19 -19.69 14.77
C ASP A 586 -11.67 -19.95 14.83
N HIS A 587 -11.04 -20.07 13.67
CA HIS A 587 -9.60 -20.19 13.48
C HIS A 587 -9.18 -19.60 12.12
N SER A 588 -7.87 -19.35 11.95
CA SER A 588 -7.33 -18.87 10.67
C SER A 588 -5.94 -19.43 10.41
N THR A 589 -5.57 -19.61 9.14
CA THR A 589 -4.22 -20.04 8.74
C THR A 589 -3.50 -18.91 8.01
N ILE A 590 -2.20 -18.77 8.28
CA ILE A 590 -1.35 -17.75 7.66
C ILE A 590 0.03 -18.32 7.33
N THR A 591 0.55 -17.96 6.15
CA THR A 591 1.91 -18.26 5.71
C THR A 591 2.72 -16.97 5.65
N ILE A 592 3.89 -16.96 6.29
CA ILE A 592 4.61 -15.71 6.57
C ILE A 592 5.34 -15.19 5.33
N SER A 593 4.99 -13.99 4.89
CA SER A 593 5.62 -13.28 3.77
C SER A 593 6.88 -12.53 4.21
N SER A 594 7.93 -12.60 3.39
CA SER A 594 9.16 -11.81 3.52
C SER A 594 9.09 -10.45 2.80
N GLU A 595 8.16 -10.28 1.87
CA GLU A 595 8.13 -9.11 0.96
C GLU A 595 7.26 -7.96 1.48
N ASN A 596 6.23 -8.29 2.27
CA ASN A 596 5.28 -7.32 2.79
C ASN A 596 4.74 -7.71 4.18
N CYS A 597 5.23 -7.05 5.24
CA CYS A 597 4.73 -7.24 6.60
C CYS A 597 3.21 -6.98 6.76
N GLN A 598 2.58 -6.19 5.88
CA GLN A 598 1.15 -5.93 5.95
C GLN A 598 0.28 -7.13 5.56
N SER A 599 0.83 -8.17 4.90
CA SER A 599 0.11 -9.43 4.72
C SER A 599 0.24 -10.37 5.93
N ASN A 600 1.23 -10.14 6.81
CA ASN A 600 1.45 -10.91 8.05
C ASN A 600 0.48 -10.47 9.18
N GLN A 601 -0.83 -10.39 8.88
CA GLN A 601 -1.87 -10.05 9.86
C GLN A 601 -3.09 -10.99 9.77
N VAL A 602 -3.61 -11.39 10.92
CA VAL A 602 -4.86 -12.14 11.07
C VAL A 602 -5.86 -11.32 11.86
N LYS A 603 -7.15 -11.39 11.48
CA LYS A 603 -8.25 -10.64 12.10
C LYS A 603 -9.41 -11.58 12.42
N PHE A 604 -9.97 -11.42 13.61
CA PHE A 604 -11.18 -12.12 14.05
C PHE A 604 -12.22 -11.09 14.53
N LEU A 605 -13.48 -11.31 14.19
CA LEU A 605 -14.61 -10.61 14.80
C LEU A 605 -15.06 -11.40 16.03
N ALA A 606 -15.13 -10.75 17.19
CA ALA A 606 -15.60 -11.33 18.44
C ALA A 606 -17.02 -10.87 18.75
N ARG A 607 -17.94 -11.83 18.86
CA ARG A 607 -19.34 -11.62 19.27
C ARG A 607 -19.59 -12.19 20.65
N ARG A 608 -20.39 -11.50 21.46
CA ARG A 608 -20.80 -12.00 22.77
C ARG A 608 -21.67 -13.24 22.59
N GLY A 609 -21.30 -14.35 23.23
CA GLY A 609 -22.10 -15.56 23.22
C GLY A 609 -23.42 -15.42 23.97
N LEU A 610 -24.46 -16.09 23.46
CA LEU A 610 -25.67 -16.40 24.22
C LEU A 610 -25.36 -17.47 25.26
N PHE A 611 -25.88 -17.30 26.48
CA PHE A 611 -25.86 -18.34 27.51
C PHE A 611 -27.30 -18.80 27.76
N ILE A 612 -27.49 -20.12 27.84
CA ILE A 612 -28.76 -20.77 28.15
C ILE A 612 -28.61 -21.39 29.54
N ASP A 613 -28.90 -20.58 30.55
CA ASP A 613 -28.98 -21.01 31.95
C ASP A 613 -30.38 -21.55 32.27
N GLY A 614 -30.46 -22.59 33.08
CA GLY A 614 -31.73 -23.23 33.45
C GLY A 614 -31.68 -24.00 34.76
N SER A 615 -32.84 -24.27 35.36
CA SER A 615 -32.95 -24.96 36.65
C SER A 615 -34.07 -26.00 36.71
N THR A 616 -33.84 -27.05 37.51
CA THR A 616 -34.85 -28.03 37.93
C THR A 616 -35.39 -27.66 39.30
N TYR A 617 -36.71 -27.81 39.50
CA TYR A 617 -37.36 -27.49 40.77
C TYR A 617 -38.38 -28.57 41.20
N PRO A 618 -38.24 -29.17 42.40
CA PRO A 618 -37.07 -29.12 43.28
C PRO A 618 -35.76 -29.54 42.58
N PRO A 619 -34.60 -29.13 43.11
CA PRO A 619 -33.30 -29.49 42.55
C PRO A 619 -33.11 -31.00 42.34
N VAL A 620 -32.71 -31.38 41.12
CA VAL A 620 -32.27 -32.74 40.81
C VAL A 620 -30.86 -32.69 40.24
N VAL A 621 -29.89 -33.22 40.98
CA VAL A 621 -28.51 -33.46 40.52
C VAL A 621 -28.44 -34.62 39.52
N ASP A 622 -27.43 -34.66 38.66
CA ASP A 622 -27.16 -35.77 37.73
C ASP A 622 -28.36 -36.15 36.84
N ALA A 623 -29.12 -35.16 36.36
CA ALA A 623 -30.04 -35.32 35.25
C ALA A 623 -29.31 -34.93 33.95
N ASN A 624 -29.40 -35.78 32.93
CA ASN A 624 -28.82 -35.49 31.62
C ASN A 624 -29.66 -34.41 30.93
N VAL A 625 -29.02 -33.34 30.49
CA VAL A 625 -29.63 -32.20 29.81
C VAL A 625 -29.12 -32.18 28.37
N SER A 626 -30.03 -32.29 27.41
CA SER A 626 -29.70 -32.27 25.99
C SER A 626 -30.18 -30.98 25.33
N LEU A 627 -29.27 -30.29 24.68
CA LEU A 627 -29.51 -29.07 23.91
C LEU A 627 -29.54 -29.40 22.42
N TYR A 628 -30.61 -29.02 21.74
CA TYR A 628 -30.85 -29.27 20.32
C TYR A 628 -30.93 -27.96 19.52
N THR A 629 -30.56 -28.03 18.25
CA THR A 629 -30.68 -26.93 17.26
C THR A 629 -31.31 -27.44 15.98
N THR A 630 -31.90 -26.56 15.18
CA THR A 630 -32.18 -26.85 13.76
C THR A 630 -30.86 -27.08 13.03
N SER A 631 -30.70 -28.24 12.38
CA SER A 631 -29.51 -28.54 11.57
C SER A 631 -29.71 -28.08 10.12
N ILE A 632 -28.59 -27.88 9.43
CA ILE A 632 -28.54 -27.76 7.96
C ILE A 632 -27.95 -29.05 7.38
N ASP A 633 -26.96 -29.62 8.07
CA ASP A 633 -26.27 -30.85 7.70
C ASP A 633 -26.95 -32.07 8.34
N SER A 634 -26.97 -33.20 7.61
CA SER A 634 -27.99 -34.25 7.77
C SER A 634 -27.48 -35.60 8.29
N GLU A 635 -26.40 -35.63 9.08
CA GLU A 635 -25.66 -36.87 9.37
C GLU A 635 -25.77 -37.42 10.81
N HIS A 636 -26.41 -36.72 11.76
CA HIS A 636 -26.53 -37.15 13.16
C HIS A 636 -27.99 -37.19 13.64
N GLU A 637 -28.24 -37.92 14.73
CA GLU A 637 -29.57 -38.39 15.16
C GLU A 637 -30.68 -37.33 15.11
N GLN A 638 -31.70 -37.62 14.30
CA GLN A 638 -32.82 -36.72 14.05
C GLN A 638 -33.88 -36.85 15.15
N SER A 639 -33.93 -35.87 16.03
CA SER A 639 -35.11 -35.62 16.88
C SER A 639 -36.12 -34.74 16.14
N ILE A 640 -37.37 -34.73 16.59
CA ILE A 640 -38.47 -33.95 15.98
C ILE A 640 -39.08 -33.04 17.05
N ASP A 641 -39.18 -31.74 16.75
CA ASP A 641 -39.82 -30.74 17.61
C ASP A 641 -41.34 -30.96 17.73
N VAL A 642 -41.99 -30.29 18.68
CA VAL A 642 -43.46 -30.25 18.83
C VAL A 642 -44.13 -29.71 17.54
N ASP A 643 -43.44 -28.82 16.82
CA ASP A 643 -43.81 -28.27 15.52
C ASP A 643 -43.50 -29.20 14.31
N GLY A 644 -42.99 -30.42 14.55
CA GLY A 644 -42.64 -31.37 13.47
C GLY A 644 -41.31 -31.10 12.75
N ARG A 645 -40.43 -30.25 13.30
CA ARG A 645 -39.14 -29.87 12.68
C ARG A 645 -38.01 -30.81 13.09
N SER A 646 -37.18 -31.23 12.13
CA SER A 646 -35.95 -31.98 12.40
C SER A 646 -34.94 -31.15 13.20
N MET A 647 -34.44 -31.72 14.29
CA MET A 647 -33.47 -31.10 15.19
C MET A 647 -32.35 -32.08 15.52
N SER A 648 -31.10 -31.64 15.38
CA SER A 648 -29.92 -32.41 15.79
C SER A 648 -29.54 -32.10 17.23
N LEU A 649 -28.99 -33.08 17.95
CA LEU A 649 -28.28 -32.82 19.19
C LEU A 649 -27.12 -31.85 18.91
N PHE A 650 -26.98 -30.82 19.73
CA PHE A 650 -25.93 -29.80 19.61
C PHE A 650 -24.91 -29.90 20.74
N LEU A 651 -25.39 -30.00 21.98
CA LEU A 651 -24.58 -30.23 23.19
C LEU A 651 -25.36 -31.09 24.18
N SER A 652 -24.65 -31.76 25.08
CA SER A 652 -25.22 -32.38 26.28
C SER A 652 -24.43 -31.97 27.52
N SER A 653 -25.10 -31.98 28.68
CA SER A 653 -24.55 -31.56 29.97
C SER A 653 -25.33 -32.27 31.09
N TRP A 654 -24.94 -32.04 32.34
CA TRP A 654 -25.60 -32.63 33.52
C TRP A 654 -25.97 -31.56 34.54
N THR A 655 -27.09 -31.71 35.22
CA THR A 655 -27.47 -30.80 36.30
C THR A 655 -26.57 -30.96 37.53
N ASN A 656 -26.17 -29.84 38.11
CA ASN A 656 -25.36 -29.81 39.33
C ASN A 656 -26.19 -30.06 40.61
N ALA A 657 -25.56 -30.01 41.78
CA ALA A 657 -26.22 -30.23 43.07
C ALA A 657 -27.39 -29.26 43.37
N ASP A 658 -27.36 -28.03 42.82
CA ASP A 658 -28.46 -27.06 42.89
C ASP A 658 -29.57 -27.33 41.86
N GLY A 659 -29.45 -28.40 41.06
CA GLY A 659 -30.36 -28.71 39.97
C GLY A 659 -30.22 -27.78 38.76
N LYS A 660 -29.15 -26.98 38.69
CA LYS A 660 -28.89 -25.99 37.63
C LYS A 660 -28.04 -26.59 36.51
N TYR A 661 -28.20 -26.03 35.31
CA TYR A 661 -27.36 -26.29 34.15
C TYR A 661 -27.12 -25.00 33.35
N SER A 662 -26.11 -25.00 32.49
CA SER A 662 -25.81 -23.89 31.57
C SER A 662 -25.23 -24.42 30.26
N PHE A 663 -25.52 -23.73 29.15
CA PHE A 663 -24.84 -23.91 27.86
C PHE A 663 -24.41 -22.55 27.30
N GLY A 664 -23.12 -22.38 27.03
CA GLY A 664 -22.57 -21.17 26.43
C GLY A 664 -21.04 -21.26 26.28
N PRO A 665 -20.42 -20.38 25.48
CA PRO A 665 -21.05 -19.34 24.65
C PRO A 665 -21.68 -19.92 23.36
N LEU A 666 -22.94 -19.54 23.06
CA LEU A 666 -23.71 -19.98 21.89
C LEU A 666 -23.99 -18.85 20.88
N SER A 667 -24.40 -19.19 19.66
CA SER A 667 -24.72 -18.20 18.62
C SER A 667 -26.14 -17.68 18.77
N ASN A 668 -26.32 -16.38 19.05
CA ASN A 668 -27.65 -15.76 19.17
C ASN A 668 -28.49 -15.76 17.88
N THR A 669 -27.92 -16.18 16.74
CA THR A 669 -28.57 -16.26 15.43
C THR A 669 -29.37 -17.54 15.18
N ARG A 670 -29.40 -18.49 16.12
CA ARG A 670 -30.09 -19.80 15.96
C ARG A 670 -31.08 -20.08 17.10
N PRO A 671 -32.22 -20.75 16.83
CA PRO A 671 -33.13 -21.21 17.87
C PRO A 671 -32.60 -22.48 18.55
N TYR A 672 -32.80 -22.57 19.87
CA TYR A 672 -32.32 -23.68 20.70
C TYR A 672 -33.44 -24.27 21.57
N HIS A 673 -33.47 -25.60 21.68
CA HIS A 673 -34.45 -26.34 22.48
C HIS A 673 -33.75 -27.24 23.51
N VAL A 674 -34.22 -27.23 24.76
CA VAL A 674 -33.67 -28.06 25.85
C VAL A 674 -34.64 -29.17 26.26
N THR A 675 -34.12 -30.36 26.53
CA THR A 675 -34.80 -31.47 27.23
C THR A 675 -33.96 -31.97 28.40
N ILE A 676 -34.60 -32.60 29.40
CA ILE A 676 -33.95 -33.15 30.60
C ILE A 676 -34.44 -34.57 30.85
N HIS A 677 -33.54 -35.49 31.17
CA HIS A 677 -33.84 -36.90 31.44
C HIS A 677 -33.05 -37.46 32.64
N LYS A 678 -33.75 -38.14 33.55
CA LYS A 678 -33.15 -38.93 34.64
C LYS A 678 -34.11 -40.07 35.02
N LEU A 679 -33.56 -41.25 35.32
CA LEU A 679 -34.34 -42.39 35.79
C LEU A 679 -35.04 -42.07 37.13
N GLY A 680 -36.23 -42.63 37.34
CA GLY A 680 -37.05 -42.39 38.53
C GLY A 680 -37.53 -40.94 38.70
N HIS A 681 -37.49 -40.11 37.65
CA HIS A 681 -37.92 -38.72 37.68
C HIS A 681 -38.64 -38.33 36.38
N VAL A 682 -39.59 -37.40 36.46
CA VAL A 682 -40.20 -36.77 35.27
C VAL A 682 -39.99 -35.25 35.32
N PHE A 683 -39.66 -34.66 34.17
CA PHE A 683 -39.38 -33.23 34.02
C PHE A 683 -40.42 -32.58 33.11
N THR A 684 -40.95 -31.42 33.52
CA THR A 684 -41.94 -30.65 32.75
C THR A 684 -41.53 -29.18 32.70
N ARG A 685 -41.52 -28.54 31.51
CA ARG A 685 -41.11 -27.13 31.37
C ARG A 685 -42.08 -26.22 32.12
N LYS A 686 -41.57 -25.26 32.89
CA LYS A 686 -42.39 -24.25 33.59
C LYS A 686 -43.00 -23.30 32.55
N SER A 687 -44.27 -22.92 32.72
CA SER A 687 -44.93 -21.95 31.82
C SER A 687 -44.32 -20.55 31.85
N SER A 688 -43.50 -20.24 32.87
CA SER A 688 -42.86 -18.93 33.07
C SER A 688 -41.45 -18.80 32.48
N SER A 689 -40.87 -19.87 31.92
CA SER A 689 -39.47 -19.87 31.46
C SER A 689 -39.23 -20.96 30.40
N LEU A 690 -38.42 -20.65 29.38
CA LEU A 690 -38.07 -21.60 28.33
C LEU A 690 -37.10 -22.70 28.82
N TYR A 691 -36.35 -22.43 29.89
CA TYR A 691 -35.22 -23.23 30.35
C TYR A 691 -35.33 -23.67 31.83
N ASP A 692 -36.45 -23.39 32.51
CA ASP A 692 -36.71 -23.96 33.83
C ASP A 692 -37.73 -25.09 33.76
N PHE A 693 -37.49 -26.14 34.53
CA PHE A 693 -38.31 -27.34 34.58
C PHE A 693 -38.77 -27.61 36.01
N ASN A 694 -40.02 -28.02 36.16
CA ASN A 694 -40.47 -28.72 37.37
C ASN A 694 -40.03 -30.18 37.27
N ALA A 695 -39.44 -30.70 38.34
CA ALA A 695 -39.05 -32.10 38.47
C ALA A 695 -39.95 -32.79 39.48
N GLU A 696 -40.36 -34.02 39.20
CA GLU A 696 -41.12 -34.86 40.12
C GLU A 696 -40.34 -36.18 40.31
N LYS A 697 -39.85 -36.46 41.53
CA LYS A 697 -39.32 -37.79 41.86
C LYS A 697 -40.49 -38.77 41.84
N LEU A 698 -40.29 -39.89 41.16
CA LEU A 698 -41.25 -40.99 41.13
C LEU A 698 -41.20 -41.80 42.43
N ALA A 699 -42.36 -42.24 42.88
CA ALA A 699 -42.65 -42.85 44.16
C ALA A 699 -42.80 -44.39 44.03
N SER A 700 -43.03 -45.08 45.15
CA SER A 700 -43.38 -46.51 45.14
C SER A 700 -44.37 -46.90 46.25
N ILE A 701 -45.02 -48.06 46.08
CA ILE A 701 -45.90 -48.68 47.07
C ILE A 701 -45.49 -50.15 47.24
N LEU A 702 -45.22 -50.60 48.47
CA LEU A 702 -44.98 -52.01 48.79
C LEU A 702 -46.21 -52.60 49.47
N VAL A 703 -46.84 -53.60 48.87
CA VAL A 703 -47.97 -54.32 49.48
C VAL A 703 -47.45 -55.56 50.18
N GLN A 704 -47.85 -55.76 51.43
CA GLN A 704 -47.51 -56.94 52.23
C GLN A 704 -48.79 -57.64 52.72
N ILE A 705 -48.93 -58.92 52.40
CA ILE A 705 -50.05 -59.78 52.80
C ILE A 705 -49.45 -61.05 53.41
N LYS A 706 -49.36 -61.10 54.73
CA LYS A 706 -48.69 -62.21 55.40
C LYS A 706 -49.47 -63.52 55.27
N ASP A 707 -48.73 -64.62 55.31
CA ASP A 707 -49.22 -65.98 55.45
C ASP A 707 -50.09 -66.52 54.28
N VAL A 708 -50.19 -65.78 53.16
CA VAL A 708 -50.95 -66.16 51.95
C VAL A 708 -50.24 -65.70 50.67
N ASP A 709 -50.01 -66.62 49.73
CA ASP A 709 -49.43 -66.35 48.40
C ASP A 709 -50.51 -66.15 47.31
N GLY A 710 -50.09 -65.70 46.12
CA GLY A 710 -50.95 -65.70 44.94
C GLY A 710 -52.13 -64.72 44.95
N VAL A 711 -52.11 -63.69 45.80
CA VAL A 711 -53.20 -62.71 45.93
C VAL A 711 -53.14 -61.70 44.79
N PHE A 712 -54.25 -61.53 44.07
CA PHE A 712 -54.34 -60.60 42.95
C PHE A 712 -54.64 -59.16 43.42
N LEU A 713 -53.96 -58.17 42.86
CA LEU A 713 -54.01 -56.76 43.27
C LEU A 713 -54.35 -55.86 42.06
N LEU A 714 -55.50 -55.18 42.12
CA LEU A 714 -56.04 -54.32 41.05
C LEU A 714 -55.67 -52.84 41.24
N LEU A 715 -55.66 -52.08 40.12
CA LEU A 715 -54.78 -50.92 39.93
C LEU A 715 -55.23 -49.98 38.76
N THR A 716 -55.46 -48.67 38.98
CA THR A 716 -55.95 -47.61 38.00
C THR A 716 -55.83 -46.09 38.38
N SER A 717 -54.72 -45.35 38.23
CA SER A 717 -54.60 -43.93 38.74
C SER A 717 -55.85 -43.02 38.60
N SER A 718 -56.19 -42.24 39.66
CA SER A 718 -57.32 -41.29 39.63
C SER A 718 -56.99 -39.94 39.00
N THR A 719 -55.79 -39.40 39.27
CA THR A 719 -55.32 -38.11 38.75
C THR A 719 -54.84 -38.23 37.30
N ASN A 720 -54.13 -39.32 36.97
CA ASN A 720 -53.50 -39.51 35.67
C ASN A 720 -54.39 -40.36 34.75
N SER A 721 -54.69 -39.82 33.56
CA SER A 721 -55.88 -40.19 32.77
C SER A 721 -55.97 -41.66 32.32
N MET A 722 -54.84 -42.36 32.15
CA MET A 722 -54.75 -43.77 31.75
C MET A 722 -53.51 -44.47 32.34
N ARG A 723 -53.57 -44.94 33.59
CA ARG A 723 -52.66 -45.99 34.10
C ARG A 723 -53.41 -47.03 34.93
N ARG A 724 -54.04 -47.99 34.26
CA ARG A 724 -54.34 -49.32 34.84
C ARG A 724 -53.08 -50.18 34.83
N ARG A 725 -52.87 -50.96 35.89
CA ARG A 725 -51.98 -52.13 35.93
C ARG A 725 -52.68 -53.20 36.79
N THR A 726 -51.97 -54.28 37.08
CA THR A 726 -52.37 -55.43 37.91
C THR A 726 -51.09 -56.15 38.31
N ALA A 727 -51.07 -56.80 39.48
CA ALA A 727 -50.04 -57.79 39.82
C ALA A 727 -50.61 -58.86 40.76
N THR A 728 -49.78 -59.84 41.09
CA THR A 728 -50.07 -60.91 42.04
C THR A 728 -48.93 -60.96 43.07
N THR A 729 -49.22 -61.23 44.34
CA THR A 729 -48.16 -61.41 45.35
C THR A 729 -47.28 -62.63 45.08
N ASP A 730 -46.03 -62.55 45.49
CA ASP A 730 -45.07 -63.66 45.42
C ASP A 730 -45.29 -64.71 46.53
N THR A 731 -44.38 -65.69 46.63
CA THR A 731 -44.40 -66.76 47.64
C THR A 731 -44.06 -66.29 49.06
N THR A 732 -43.72 -65.01 49.25
CA THR A 732 -43.57 -64.36 50.57
C THR A 732 -44.79 -63.51 50.95
N GLY A 733 -45.74 -63.34 50.02
CA GLY A 733 -46.94 -62.53 50.21
C GLY A 733 -46.73 -61.04 49.89
N GLU A 734 -45.65 -60.67 49.22
CA GLU A 734 -45.30 -59.28 48.94
C GLU A 734 -45.43 -58.92 47.45
N ILE A 735 -45.64 -57.63 47.16
CA ILE A 735 -45.42 -57.05 45.82
C ILE A 735 -45.12 -55.55 45.91
N LEU A 736 -44.04 -55.11 45.25
CA LEU A 736 -43.69 -53.68 45.09
C LEU A 736 -44.55 -53.03 43.98
N PHE A 737 -44.50 -51.70 43.82
CA PHE A 737 -45.16 -50.89 42.77
C PHE A 737 -44.42 -49.54 42.60
N GLU A 738 -43.42 -49.47 41.73
CA GLU A 738 -42.50 -48.33 41.53
C GLU A 738 -43.00 -47.27 40.52
N ASP A 739 -42.11 -46.37 40.07
CA ASP A 739 -42.26 -45.40 38.97
C ASP A 739 -43.46 -44.43 39.06
N LEU A 740 -43.98 -44.21 40.27
CA LEU A 740 -45.24 -43.49 40.51
C LEU A 740 -45.12 -41.96 40.47
N GLN A 741 -45.94 -41.30 39.64
CA GLN A 741 -46.24 -39.87 39.84
C GLN A 741 -47.12 -39.67 41.08
N SER A 742 -47.08 -38.49 41.68
CA SER A 742 -47.91 -38.17 42.85
C SER A 742 -49.41 -38.12 42.52
N GLY A 743 -50.26 -38.42 43.51
CA GLY A 743 -51.71 -38.39 43.35
C GLY A 743 -52.50 -39.33 44.26
N LYS A 744 -53.82 -39.34 44.05
CA LYS A 744 -54.78 -40.17 44.80
C LYS A 744 -54.99 -41.54 44.17
N TYR A 745 -55.09 -42.55 45.02
CA TYR A 745 -54.76 -43.92 44.65
C TYR A 745 -55.43 -45.02 45.52
N TYR A 746 -56.43 -45.81 45.06
CA TYR A 746 -57.22 -46.76 45.88
C TYR A 746 -56.92 -48.28 45.70
N LEU A 747 -55.92 -48.87 46.37
CA LEU A 747 -55.57 -50.30 46.22
C LEU A 747 -56.68 -51.31 46.62
N ARG A 748 -56.85 -52.41 45.86
CA ARG A 748 -57.75 -53.54 46.22
C ARG A 748 -57.12 -54.95 46.02
N PRO A 749 -57.05 -55.82 47.06
CA PRO A 749 -56.68 -57.24 46.97
C PRO A 749 -57.88 -58.16 46.64
N GLN A 750 -57.63 -59.32 46.01
CA GLN A 750 -58.64 -60.34 45.69
C GLN A 750 -58.06 -61.77 45.68
N LEU A 751 -58.66 -62.67 46.47
CA LEU A 751 -58.47 -64.13 46.42
C LEU A 751 -59.73 -64.83 46.98
N ARG A 752 -60.20 -65.94 46.41
CA ARG A 752 -61.56 -66.48 46.70
C ARG A 752 -61.73 -67.20 48.05
N GLU A 753 -60.68 -67.84 48.56
CA GLU A 753 -60.75 -68.68 49.78
C GLU A 753 -60.53 -67.89 51.08
N TYR A 754 -60.24 -66.59 50.95
CA TYR A 754 -59.76 -65.72 52.01
C TYR A 754 -60.53 -64.40 52.05
N LYS A 755 -60.76 -63.86 53.25
CA LYS A 755 -61.24 -62.49 53.44
C LYS A 755 -60.06 -61.58 53.82
N PHE A 756 -60.01 -60.42 53.17
CA PHE A 756 -59.01 -59.36 53.41
C PHE A 756 -59.59 -58.26 54.28
N GLN A 757 -58.76 -57.68 55.13
CA GLN A 757 -59.11 -56.52 55.95
C GLN A 757 -57.98 -55.48 55.91
N PRO A 758 -58.23 -54.25 55.44
CA PRO A 758 -59.50 -53.76 54.83
C PRO A 758 -59.79 -54.42 53.46
N GLU A 759 -61.01 -54.22 52.92
CA GLU A 759 -61.40 -54.78 51.61
C GLU A 759 -60.80 -54.00 50.43
N ASP A 760 -60.50 -52.71 50.62
CA ASP A 760 -59.62 -51.87 49.80
C ASP A 760 -59.04 -50.71 50.65
N ALA A 761 -58.11 -49.94 50.09
CA ALA A 761 -57.37 -48.88 50.78
C ALA A 761 -57.16 -47.64 49.89
N GLU A 762 -57.76 -46.50 50.22
CA GLU A 762 -57.37 -45.21 49.61
C GLU A 762 -56.00 -44.76 50.13
N ILE A 763 -55.12 -44.44 49.20
CA ILE A 763 -53.75 -43.96 49.36
C ILE A 763 -53.67 -42.58 48.71
N GLU A 764 -52.89 -41.68 49.29
CA GLU A 764 -52.55 -40.40 48.69
C GLU A 764 -51.04 -40.24 48.73
N LEU A 765 -50.42 -40.44 47.57
CA LEU A 765 -48.98 -40.65 47.43
C LEU A 765 -48.28 -39.37 46.98
N LYS A 766 -47.25 -38.98 47.72
CA LYS A 766 -46.43 -37.79 47.46
C LYS A 766 -45.26 -38.15 46.55
N SER A 767 -44.66 -37.14 45.92
CA SER A 767 -43.48 -37.33 45.05
C SER A 767 -42.34 -38.00 45.84
N GLY A 768 -41.83 -39.10 45.31
CA GLY A 768 -40.72 -39.85 45.91
C GLY A 768 -41.01 -40.64 47.18
N GLU A 769 -42.27 -40.75 47.61
CA GLU A 769 -42.71 -41.49 48.81
C GLU A 769 -42.67 -43.01 48.56
N GLU A 770 -42.28 -43.80 49.57
CA GLU A 770 -42.23 -45.27 49.51
C GLU A 770 -43.19 -45.81 50.57
N LEU A 771 -44.41 -46.18 50.19
CA LEU A 771 -45.49 -46.49 51.14
C LEU A 771 -45.72 -48.00 51.29
N ILE A 772 -45.59 -48.52 52.52
CA ILE A 772 -45.92 -49.91 52.83
C ILE A 772 -47.40 -50.04 53.22
N VAL A 773 -48.18 -50.79 52.43
CA VAL A 773 -49.60 -51.08 52.68
C VAL A 773 -49.76 -52.54 53.10
N LYS A 774 -50.45 -52.77 54.22
CA LYS A 774 -50.59 -54.09 54.83
C LYS A 774 -52.05 -54.52 54.86
N PHE A 775 -52.33 -55.73 54.39
CA PHE A 775 -53.63 -56.37 54.56
C PHE A 775 -53.51 -57.52 55.55
N GLN A 776 -54.47 -57.61 56.47
CA GLN A 776 -54.70 -58.82 57.24
C GLN A 776 -55.60 -59.75 56.43
N VAL A 777 -55.41 -61.05 56.59
CA VAL A 777 -56.07 -62.07 55.78
C VAL A 777 -56.49 -63.25 56.66
N GLN A 778 -57.70 -63.76 56.42
CA GLN A 778 -58.25 -64.91 57.13
C GLN A 778 -58.79 -65.91 56.12
N ARG A 779 -58.38 -67.19 56.22
CA ARG A 779 -59.01 -68.26 55.43
C ARG A 779 -60.42 -68.50 55.98
N ILE A 780 -61.40 -68.45 55.09
CA ILE A 780 -62.82 -68.61 55.46
C ILE A 780 -63.51 -69.73 54.67
N ALA A 781 -62.82 -70.33 53.71
CA ALA A 781 -63.34 -71.38 52.85
C ALA A 781 -62.21 -72.29 52.33
N PHE A 782 -62.59 -73.53 51.99
CA PHE A 782 -61.67 -74.62 51.66
C PHE A 782 -61.95 -75.21 50.27
N SER A 783 -61.18 -76.21 49.88
CA SER A 783 -61.22 -76.84 48.56
C SER A 783 -61.49 -78.35 48.64
N CYS A 784 -62.08 -78.89 47.58
CA CYS A 784 -62.27 -80.33 47.38
C CYS A 784 -61.58 -80.75 46.09
N TYR A 785 -60.75 -81.79 46.17
CA TYR A 785 -59.98 -82.38 45.08
C TYR A 785 -60.50 -83.78 44.74
N GLY A 786 -60.54 -84.13 43.45
CA GLY A 786 -61.06 -85.42 42.99
C GLY A 786 -60.71 -85.75 41.54
N GLN A 787 -61.18 -86.91 41.07
CA GLN A 787 -60.94 -87.42 39.72
C GLN A 787 -62.18 -88.16 39.16
N VAL A 788 -62.35 -88.14 37.84
CA VAL A 788 -63.41 -88.88 37.13
C VAL A 788 -62.80 -89.81 36.08
N THR A 789 -63.27 -91.06 36.04
CA THR A 789 -62.78 -92.10 35.12
C THR A 789 -63.94 -92.94 34.54
N SER A 790 -63.70 -93.72 33.49
CA SER A 790 -64.62 -94.77 33.06
C SER A 790 -64.56 -95.99 33.97
N ILE A 791 -65.51 -96.94 33.84
CA ILE A 791 -65.40 -98.27 34.49
C ILE A 791 -64.10 -99.01 34.11
N ASN A 792 -63.50 -98.68 32.96
CA ASN A 792 -62.21 -99.24 32.52
C ASN A 792 -60.99 -98.47 33.08
N ASN A 793 -61.18 -97.55 34.04
CA ASN A 793 -60.19 -96.65 34.63
C ASN A 793 -59.53 -95.65 33.64
N GLU A 794 -60.14 -95.37 32.50
CA GLU A 794 -59.67 -94.32 31.57
C GLU A 794 -60.11 -92.93 32.09
N PRO A 795 -59.26 -91.89 32.09
CA PRO A 795 -59.61 -90.58 32.63
C PRO A 795 -60.62 -89.81 31.75
N GLU A 796 -61.66 -89.27 32.37
CA GLU A 796 -62.77 -88.60 31.68
C GLU A 796 -62.60 -87.07 31.76
N PHE A 797 -61.98 -86.50 30.73
CA PHE A 797 -61.63 -85.09 30.66
C PHE A 797 -62.81 -84.20 30.24
N GLY A 798 -62.78 -82.94 30.67
CA GLY A 798 -63.73 -81.91 30.23
C GLY A 798 -65.14 -81.95 30.82
N LEU A 799 -65.45 -82.88 31.71
CA LEU A 799 -66.73 -82.95 32.43
C LEU A 799 -66.84 -81.81 33.44
N ILE A 800 -68.03 -81.21 33.60
CA ILE A 800 -68.26 -80.15 34.61
C ILE A 800 -68.88 -80.80 35.86
N ILE A 801 -68.13 -80.79 36.96
CA ILE A 801 -68.60 -81.23 38.28
C ILE A 801 -69.02 -80.00 39.09
N ASP A 802 -70.23 -80.02 39.61
CA ASP A 802 -70.81 -78.98 40.46
C ASP A 802 -70.80 -79.41 41.92
N ALA A 803 -70.34 -78.54 42.83
CA ALA A 803 -70.64 -78.62 44.25
C ALA A 803 -71.92 -77.83 44.54
N ILE A 804 -73.01 -78.54 44.85
CA ILE A 804 -74.28 -77.94 45.25
C ILE A 804 -74.44 -78.13 46.76
N GLY A 805 -74.58 -77.04 47.51
CA GLY A 805 -74.82 -77.11 48.97
C GLY A 805 -76.14 -77.81 49.27
N ILE A 806 -76.19 -78.58 50.37
CA ILE A 806 -77.37 -79.34 50.80
C ILE A 806 -77.69 -79.11 52.27
N ASP A 807 -78.85 -79.58 52.70
CA ASP A 807 -79.35 -79.48 54.08
C ASP A 807 -79.35 -78.01 54.53
N GLN A 808 -78.58 -77.67 55.59
CA GLN A 808 -78.45 -76.30 56.10
C GLN A 808 -77.71 -75.33 55.15
N CYS A 809 -77.15 -75.80 54.03
CA CYS A 809 -76.34 -75.01 53.10
C CYS A 809 -76.91 -74.90 51.66
N GLU A 810 -78.20 -75.18 51.45
CA GLU A 810 -78.85 -75.00 50.12
C GLU A 810 -78.83 -73.55 49.60
N SER A 811 -78.61 -72.56 50.48
CA SER A 811 -78.46 -71.14 50.13
C SER A 811 -77.05 -70.77 49.64
N VAL A 812 -76.07 -71.66 49.74
CA VAL A 812 -74.69 -71.38 49.32
C VAL A 812 -74.56 -71.46 47.80
N THR A 813 -73.88 -70.49 47.20
CA THR A 813 -73.64 -70.45 45.75
C THR A 813 -72.91 -71.70 45.26
N ARG A 814 -73.47 -72.34 44.23
CA ARG A 814 -72.87 -73.47 43.52
C ARG A 814 -71.50 -73.09 42.95
N GLU A 815 -70.46 -73.85 43.30
CA GLU A 815 -69.14 -73.80 42.63
C GLU A 815 -69.07 -74.91 41.57
N SER A 816 -68.29 -74.68 40.50
CA SER A 816 -68.09 -75.63 39.40
C SER A 816 -66.61 -75.80 39.08
N ALA A 817 -66.19 -77.04 38.84
CA ALA A 817 -64.86 -77.37 38.31
C ALA A 817 -65.01 -78.23 37.05
N LYS A 818 -64.24 -77.92 36.01
CA LYS A 818 -64.13 -78.75 34.80
C LYS A 818 -62.96 -79.74 34.99
N THR A 819 -63.15 -81.02 34.66
CA THR A 819 -62.07 -82.02 34.75
C THR A 819 -60.98 -81.71 33.73
N ASP A 820 -59.72 -81.85 34.15
CA ASP A 820 -58.55 -81.67 33.31
C ASP A 820 -58.28 -82.90 32.41
N ILE A 821 -57.18 -82.89 31.67
CA ILE A 821 -56.78 -84.00 30.77
C ILE A 821 -56.50 -85.33 31.50
N ASN A 822 -56.30 -85.30 32.81
CA ASN A 822 -56.12 -86.46 33.67
C ASN A 822 -57.44 -86.87 34.37
N GLY A 823 -58.56 -86.21 34.04
CA GLY A 823 -59.85 -86.39 34.71
C GLY A 823 -59.94 -85.71 36.08
N GLN A 824 -58.93 -84.94 36.52
CA GLN A 824 -58.85 -84.36 37.86
C GLN A 824 -59.60 -83.02 37.96
N PHE A 825 -60.17 -82.73 39.13
CA PHE A 825 -60.88 -81.48 39.41
C PHE A 825 -60.55 -80.92 40.81
N ARG A 826 -60.56 -79.57 40.93
CA ARG A 826 -60.50 -78.84 42.22
C ARG A 826 -61.65 -77.85 42.31
N LEU A 827 -62.61 -78.12 43.19
CA LEU A 827 -63.67 -77.18 43.59
C LEU A 827 -63.11 -76.28 44.70
N ARG A 828 -63.40 -74.97 44.68
CA ARG A 828 -62.80 -73.97 45.58
C ARG A 828 -63.84 -73.22 46.40
N ALA A 829 -63.39 -72.53 47.45
CA ALA A 829 -64.20 -71.68 48.31
C ALA A 829 -65.48 -72.34 48.89
N LEU A 830 -65.42 -73.65 49.12
CA LEU A 830 -66.44 -74.41 49.82
C LEU A 830 -66.47 -74.02 51.30
N GLN A 831 -67.66 -73.81 51.86
CA GLN A 831 -67.84 -73.24 53.18
C GLN A 831 -67.64 -74.29 54.29
N PRO A 832 -67.01 -73.93 55.43
CA PRO A 832 -66.87 -74.82 56.58
C PRO A 832 -68.22 -75.13 57.23
N GLY A 833 -68.42 -76.36 57.68
CA GLY A 833 -69.68 -76.85 58.26
C GLY A 833 -70.76 -77.16 57.22
N CYS A 834 -70.44 -77.11 55.92
CA CYS A 834 -71.37 -77.39 54.84
C CYS A 834 -71.16 -78.76 54.18
N ARG A 835 -72.28 -79.38 53.86
CA ARG A 835 -72.38 -80.60 53.06
C ARG A 835 -72.66 -80.20 51.62
N TYR A 836 -71.95 -80.85 50.69
CA TYR A 836 -72.06 -80.60 49.25
C TYR A 836 -72.37 -81.89 48.52
N ARG A 837 -73.40 -81.87 47.69
CA ARG A 837 -73.67 -82.91 46.70
C ARG A 837 -72.87 -82.56 45.45
N LEU A 838 -71.92 -83.42 45.10
CA LEU A 838 -71.24 -83.37 43.81
C LEU A 838 -72.17 -83.95 42.75
N GLN A 839 -72.40 -83.19 41.68
CA GLN A 839 -73.26 -83.57 40.57
C GLN A 839 -72.60 -83.20 39.24
N TYR A 840 -72.63 -84.09 38.25
CA TYR A 840 -72.24 -83.73 36.88
C TYR A 840 -73.28 -82.81 36.24
N ARG A 841 -72.82 -81.75 35.58
CA ARG A 841 -73.63 -80.88 34.73
C ARG A 841 -73.36 -81.19 33.26
N SER A 842 -74.35 -81.76 32.58
CA SER A 842 -74.38 -81.84 31.12
C SER A 842 -74.26 -80.44 30.50
N ASN A 843 -73.32 -80.25 29.59
CA ASN A 843 -73.07 -78.97 28.95
C ASN A 843 -73.70 -78.93 27.55
N PRO A 844 -74.76 -78.13 27.28
CA PRO A 844 -75.57 -78.27 26.06
C PRO A 844 -74.86 -78.00 24.73
N THR A 845 -73.64 -77.45 24.74
CA THR A 845 -72.90 -77.02 23.55
C THR A 845 -71.98 -78.07 22.94
N ASP A 846 -71.73 -79.20 23.62
CA ASP A 846 -70.95 -80.33 23.10
C ASP A 846 -71.86 -81.54 22.86
N SER A 847 -72.53 -81.54 21.71
CA SER A 847 -73.60 -82.49 21.37
C SER A 847 -73.14 -83.94 21.16
N ALA A 848 -71.83 -84.18 21.01
CA ALA A 848 -71.30 -85.47 20.55
C ALA A 848 -71.07 -86.53 21.65
N GLN A 849 -71.04 -86.14 22.92
CA GLN A 849 -70.73 -87.04 24.05
C GLN A 849 -71.76 -87.00 25.19
N THR A 850 -72.58 -85.95 25.24
CA THR A 850 -73.29 -85.54 26.47
C THR A 850 -74.57 -86.33 26.76
N GLU A 851 -75.18 -86.99 25.78
CA GLU A 851 -76.47 -87.72 25.95
C GLU A 851 -76.32 -89.21 26.29
N ILE A 852 -75.13 -89.79 26.12
CA ILE A 852 -74.90 -91.24 26.18
C ILE A 852 -74.27 -91.68 27.52
N LEU A 853 -73.63 -90.76 28.25
CA LEU A 853 -72.85 -91.04 29.46
C LEU A 853 -73.66 -90.85 30.77
N ASP A 854 -73.58 -91.82 31.67
CA ASP A 854 -74.21 -91.83 33.00
C ASP A 854 -73.12 -91.97 34.07
N ILE A 855 -73.16 -91.14 35.13
CA ILE A 855 -72.09 -91.03 36.14
C ILE A 855 -72.52 -91.60 37.49
N GLU A 856 -71.69 -92.45 38.09
CA GLU A 856 -71.97 -93.14 39.36
C GLU A 856 -70.80 -93.00 40.36
N PRO A 857 -71.05 -92.73 41.67
CA PRO A 857 -72.34 -92.44 42.29
C PRO A 857 -72.92 -91.09 41.86
N ARG A 858 -74.14 -91.10 41.27
CA ARG A 858 -74.82 -89.89 40.73
C ARG A 858 -74.91 -88.70 41.70
N ASN A 859 -74.90 -88.99 43.00
CA ASN A 859 -75.04 -88.03 44.10
C ASN A 859 -73.97 -88.26 45.18
N LYS A 860 -72.68 -88.18 44.82
CA LYS A 860 -71.59 -88.22 45.82
C LYS A 860 -71.73 -87.03 46.78
N ILE A 861 -71.93 -87.29 48.07
CA ILE A 861 -71.90 -86.25 49.10
C ILE A 861 -70.49 -86.16 49.69
N VAL A 862 -69.99 -84.93 49.84
CA VAL A 862 -68.78 -84.58 50.58
C VAL A 862 -69.13 -83.54 51.64
N GLU A 863 -68.32 -83.45 52.69
CA GLU A 863 -68.56 -82.58 53.85
C GLU A 863 -67.27 -81.87 54.21
N ILE A 864 -67.34 -80.55 54.37
CA ILE A 864 -66.17 -79.68 54.55
C ILE A 864 -66.19 -79.12 55.98
N PHE A 865 -65.12 -79.38 56.72
CA PHE A 865 -64.91 -78.86 58.08
C PHE A 865 -63.88 -77.73 58.04
N ASP A 866 -62.67 -77.96 58.55
CA ASP A 866 -61.61 -76.97 58.76
C ASP A 866 -60.33 -77.24 57.94
N ALA A 867 -60.42 -78.14 56.95
CA ALA A 867 -59.32 -78.53 56.06
C ALA A 867 -59.80 -78.81 54.63
N ASP A 868 -58.85 -78.86 53.68
CA ASP A 868 -59.09 -79.26 52.29
C ASP A 868 -59.32 -80.78 52.18
N LEU A 869 -60.24 -81.18 51.30
CA LEU A 869 -60.63 -82.58 51.09
C LEU A 869 -60.00 -83.16 49.81
N TYR A 870 -59.52 -84.40 49.87
CA TYR A 870 -58.83 -85.09 48.78
C TYR A 870 -59.53 -86.41 48.36
N ASP A 871 -58.95 -87.13 47.40
CA ASP A 871 -59.27 -88.51 47.00
C ASP A 871 -60.73 -88.82 46.60
N THR A 872 -61.47 -87.82 46.08
CA THR A 872 -62.87 -88.01 45.68
C THR A 872 -63.02 -88.52 44.23
N HIS A 873 -63.30 -89.82 44.04
CA HIS A 873 -63.52 -90.45 42.73
C HIS A 873 -65.01 -90.56 42.30
N LEU A 874 -65.24 -90.53 40.97
CA LEU A 874 -66.52 -90.78 40.27
C LEU A 874 -66.28 -91.62 38.98
N TYR A 875 -67.29 -92.37 38.51
CA TYR A 875 -67.19 -93.30 37.36
C TYR A 875 -68.21 -93.02 36.23
N THR A 876 -67.93 -93.39 34.96
CA THR A 876 -68.87 -93.26 33.81
C THR A 876 -69.31 -94.59 33.16
N THR A 877 -70.52 -94.61 32.55
CA THR A 877 -71.14 -95.75 31.83
C THR A 877 -71.96 -95.33 30.60
N LYS A 878 -72.40 -96.27 29.72
CA LYS A 878 -73.15 -95.99 28.46
C LYS A 878 -74.45 -96.81 28.31
N ARG A 879 -75.42 -96.35 27.49
CA ARG A 879 -76.77 -96.94 27.29
C ARG A 879 -77.06 -97.43 25.84
N PRO A 880 -78.00 -98.39 25.64
CA PRO A 880 -78.46 -98.88 24.31
C PRO A 880 -79.64 -98.09 23.71
N THR A 881 -80.02 -98.40 22.45
CA THR A 881 -80.90 -97.54 21.61
C THR A 881 -82.15 -98.16 20.97
N ASP A 882 -82.23 -99.47 20.73
CA ASP A 882 -83.25 -100.09 19.83
C ASP A 882 -83.87 -101.39 20.37
N ALA A 883 -85.01 -101.83 19.78
CA ALA A 883 -85.81 -102.97 20.23
C ALA A 883 -86.52 -103.79 19.12
N ASP A 884 -86.55 -105.12 19.27
CA ASP A 884 -87.18 -106.10 18.34
C ASP A 884 -88.64 -106.47 18.72
N ILE A 885 -89.48 -106.82 17.73
CA ILE A 885 -90.88 -107.27 17.93
C ILE A 885 -91.20 -108.52 17.08
N ASN A 886 -91.80 -109.54 17.70
CA ASN A 886 -92.25 -110.77 17.05
C ASN A 886 -93.67 -111.18 17.50
N VAL A 887 -94.47 -111.80 16.62
CA VAL A 887 -95.87 -112.17 16.91
C VAL A 887 -96.25 -113.56 16.37
N PHE A 888 -97.07 -114.30 17.12
CA PHE A 888 -97.68 -115.58 16.74
C PHE A 888 -99.21 -115.51 16.79
N VAL A 889 -99.92 -116.26 15.94
CA VAL A 889 -101.39 -116.25 15.88
C VAL A 889 -101.99 -117.66 15.80
N GLN A 890 -102.72 -118.05 16.84
CA GLN A 890 -103.42 -119.32 16.94
C GLN A 890 -104.83 -119.22 16.31
N THR A 891 -105.02 -119.89 15.18
CA THR A 891 -106.29 -120.02 14.46
C THR A 891 -106.34 -121.36 13.71
N GLN A 892 -107.53 -121.77 13.26
CA GLN A 892 -107.67 -122.79 12.23
C GLN A 892 -106.99 -122.33 10.92
N THR A 893 -106.29 -123.23 10.25
CA THR A 893 -105.47 -122.94 9.05
C THR A 893 -106.26 -122.33 7.90
N GLN A 894 -107.53 -122.71 7.75
CA GLN A 894 -108.44 -122.17 6.72
C GLN A 894 -108.70 -120.65 6.82
N PHE A 895 -108.39 -120.02 7.97
CA PHE A 895 -108.52 -118.57 8.17
C PHE A 895 -107.19 -117.82 8.24
N LEU A 896 -106.03 -118.50 8.26
CA LEU A 896 -104.70 -117.85 8.37
C LEU A 896 -104.46 -116.83 7.26
N ASN A 897 -104.74 -117.21 6.00
CA ASN A 897 -104.57 -116.36 4.82
C ASN A 897 -105.59 -115.20 4.76
N GLN A 898 -106.44 -115.07 5.79
CA GLN A 898 -107.44 -114.03 5.98
C GLN A 898 -107.18 -113.28 7.30
N LEU A 899 -105.92 -113.09 7.68
CA LEU A 899 -105.52 -112.34 8.87
C LEU A 899 -104.36 -111.38 8.57
N LYS A 900 -104.40 -110.20 9.20
CA LYS A 900 -103.35 -109.19 9.15
C LYS A 900 -103.05 -108.69 10.55
N ILE A 901 -101.77 -108.59 10.90
CA ILE A 901 -101.30 -108.00 12.14
C ILE A 901 -100.77 -106.60 11.82
N LYS A 902 -101.26 -105.58 12.50
CA LYS A 902 -100.84 -104.18 12.32
C LYS A 902 -100.18 -103.64 13.58
N LEU A 903 -99.03 -103.02 13.44
CA LEU A 903 -98.33 -102.28 14.49
C LEU A 903 -98.59 -100.78 14.33
N TYR A 904 -99.04 -100.12 15.39
CA TYR A 904 -99.27 -98.67 15.48
C TYR A 904 -98.44 -98.09 16.62
N LYS A 905 -98.09 -96.80 16.55
CA LYS A 905 -97.59 -96.05 17.72
C LYS A 905 -98.81 -95.42 18.42
N ILE A 906 -98.86 -95.36 19.75
CA ILE A 906 -100.08 -94.96 20.46
C ILE A 906 -100.53 -93.52 20.14
N SER A 907 -99.55 -92.68 19.77
CA SER A 907 -99.65 -91.29 19.32
C SER A 907 -99.99 -91.14 17.83
N GLN A 908 -99.87 -92.20 17.02
CA GLN A 908 -100.16 -92.23 15.58
C GLN A 908 -101.01 -93.48 15.25
N ARG A 909 -102.32 -93.39 15.51
CA ARG A 909 -103.28 -94.50 15.34
C ARG A 909 -103.95 -94.56 13.96
N GLU A 910 -103.83 -93.51 13.15
CA GLU A 910 -104.51 -93.40 11.85
C GLU A 910 -103.83 -94.27 10.77
N SER A 911 -102.51 -94.42 10.83
CA SER A 911 -101.73 -95.27 9.95
C SER A 911 -100.93 -96.31 10.75
N PRO A 912 -100.90 -97.58 10.33
CA PRO A 912 -100.00 -98.56 10.93
C PRO A 912 -98.56 -98.27 10.48
N ILE A 913 -97.61 -98.30 11.43
CA ILE A 913 -96.17 -98.27 11.16
C ILE A 913 -95.79 -99.43 10.23
N GLN A 914 -96.36 -100.61 10.51
CA GLN A 914 -96.08 -101.86 9.80
C GLN A 914 -97.35 -102.71 9.73
N THR A 915 -97.55 -103.42 8.62
CA THR A 915 -98.68 -104.35 8.43
C THR A 915 -98.15 -105.68 7.90
N VAL A 916 -98.39 -106.77 8.63
CA VAL A 916 -97.94 -108.12 8.29
C VAL A 916 -99.17 -108.98 7.96
N THR A 917 -99.32 -109.34 6.68
CA THR A 917 -100.29 -110.36 6.25
C THR A 917 -99.82 -111.74 6.64
N LEU A 918 -100.65 -112.51 7.35
CA LEU A 918 -100.39 -113.92 7.54
C LEU A 918 -100.66 -114.70 6.24
N THR A 919 -99.95 -115.80 6.10
CA THR A 919 -100.10 -116.76 5.00
C THR A 919 -100.15 -118.16 5.63
N ASN A 920 -99.62 -119.20 4.98
CA ASN A 920 -99.63 -120.57 5.52
C ASN A 920 -98.79 -120.73 6.83
N SER A 921 -98.17 -119.65 7.34
CA SER A 921 -97.49 -119.59 8.64
C SER A 921 -98.28 -118.71 9.64
N PRO A 922 -98.41 -119.13 10.91
CA PRO A 922 -99.03 -118.33 11.98
C PRO A 922 -98.12 -117.23 12.57
N PHE A 923 -96.87 -117.09 12.12
CA PHE A 923 -95.93 -116.09 12.64
C PHE A 923 -95.91 -114.81 11.79
N GLY A 924 -95.87 -113.66 12.46
CA GLY A 924 -95.63 -112.34 11.88
C GLY A 924 -94.41 -111.66 12.49
N TYR A 925 -93.49 -111.21 11.63
CA TYR A 925 -92.22 -110.59 11.99
C TYR A 925 -92.27 -109.09 11.68
N PHE A 926 -91.70 -108.26 12.56
CA PHE A 926 -91.68 -106.81 12.44
C PHE A 926 -90.24 -106.28 12.44
N ASN A 927 -90.00 -105.16 11.76
CA ASN A 927 -88.73 -104.44 11.82
C ASN A 927 -88.59 -103.74 13.18
N GLN A 928 -87.34 -103.52 13.61
CA GLN A 928 -86.97 -102.89 14.88
C GLN A 928 -87.63 -101.51 15.09
N ILE A 929 -87.84 -101.14 16.35
CA ILE A 929 -88.32 -99.82 16.78
C ILE A 929 -87.35 -99.22 17.81
N PRO A 930 -87.36 -97.89 18.05
CA PRO A 930 -86.53 -97.27 19.08
C PRO A 930 -86.84 -97.79 20.49
N PHE A 931 -85.83 -97.84 21.35
CA PHE A 931 -85.98 -98.06 22.80
C PHE A 931 -86.42 -96.76 23.49
N ASP A 932 -87.58 -96.23 23.09
CA ASP A 932 -88.06 -94.89 23.49
C ASP A 932 -89.05 -94.90 24.68
N ASN A 933 -89.34 -96.06 25.26
CA ASN A 933 -90.38 -96.27 26.28
C ASN A 933 -91.82 -95.87 25.86
N GLU A 934 -92.07 -95.41 24.62
CA GLU A 934 -93.42 -95.08 24.17
C GLU A 934 -94.28 -96.35 24.04
N SER A 935 -95.60 -96.15 24.03
CA SER A 935 -96.53 -97.26 23.86
C SER A 935 -96.86 -97.50 22.38
N TYR A 936 -96.98 -98.78 22.04
CA TYR A 936 -97.28 -99.29 20.71
C TYR A 936 -98.45 -100.26 20.79
N ILE A 937 -99.24 -100.38 19.72
CA ILE A 937 -100.42 -101.25 19.66
C ILE A 937 -100.25 -102.23 18.50
N LEU A 938 -100.27 -103.52 18.80
CA LEU A 938 -100.50 -104.57 17.81
C LEU A 938 -101.99 -104.87 17.72
N ARG A 939 -102.57 -104.91 16.52
CA ARG A 939 -103.98 -105.27 16.27
C ARG A 939 -104.07 -106.40 15.24
N LEU A 940 -104.86 -107.42 15.55
CA LEU A 940 -105.22 -108.49 14.62
C LEU A 940 -106.53 -108.15 13.90
N GLU A 941 -106.45 -107.91 12.59
CA GLU A 941 -107.58 -107.70 11.70
C GLU A 941 -107.88 -108.95 10.86
N SER A 942 -109.16 -109.17 10.56
CA SER A 942 -109.62 -110.14 9.56
C SER A 942 -110.58 -109.45 8.58
N PRO A 943 -110.55 -109.79 7.27
CA PRO A 943 -111.55 -109.39 6.30
C PRO A 943 -112.74 -110.38 6.23
N LEU A 944 -112.77 -111.43 7.07
CA LEU A 944 -113.99 -112.20 7.30
C LEU A 944 -115.09 -111.22 7.69
N SER A 945 -116.18 -111.14 6.92
CA SER A 945 -117.16 -110.10 7.19
C SER A 945 -117.74 -110.32 8.60
N THR A 946 -117.61 -109.31 9.47
CA THR A 946 -118.09 -109.28 10.89
C THR A 946 -119.60 -109.45 11.02
N SER A 947 -120.20 -109.42 9.86
CA SER A 947 -121.57 -109.59 9.57
C SER A 947 -121.84 -111.08 9.33
N VAL A 948 -121.04 -111.86 8.56
CA VAL A 948 -121.09 -113.34 8.35
C VAL A 948 -120.42 -114.12 9.51
N TYR A 949 -119.62 -113.47 10.35
CA TYR A 949 -118.97 -114.10 11.49
C TYR A 949 -118.95 -113.21 12.75
N THR A 950 -119.23 -113.81 13.91
CA THR A 950 -118.80 -113.38 15.23
C THR A 950 -117.36 -113.80 15.47
N TYR A 951 -116.48 -112.82 15.64
CA TYR A 951 -115.12 -112.97 16.17
C TYR A 951 -114.73 -111.67 16.88
N VAL A 952 -113.65 -111.71 17.66
CA VAL A 952 -113.09 -110.52 18.31
C VAL A 952 -111.80 -110.14 17.60
N GLN A 953 -111.74 -108.92 17.04
CA GLN A 953 -110.47 -108.33 16.62
C GLN A 953 -109.70 -107.95 17.89
N SER A 954 -108.63 -108.70 18.17
CA SER A 954 -107.85 -108.54 19.39
C SER A 954 -106.74 -107.50 19.17
N GLU A 955 -106.47 -106.68 20.18
CA GLU A 955 -105.32 -105.79 20.20
C GLU A 955 -104.54 -105.88 21.51
N ILE A 956 -103.23 -105.72 21.43
CA ILE A 956 -102.27 -105.77 22.54
C ILE A 956 -101.51 -104.44 22.52
N THR A 957 -101.60 -103.69 23.62
CA THR A 957 -100.76 -102.50 23.84
C THR A 957 -99.55 -102.89 24.68
N PHE A 958 -98.36 -102.45 24.29
CA PHE A 958 -97.10 -102.67 24.99
C PHE A 958 -96.24 -101.39 24.98
N THR A 959 -95.12 -101.38 25.72
CA THR A 959 -94.15 -100.28 25.70
C THR A 959 -92.81 -100.73 25.15
N ALA A 960 -92.09 -99.84 24.46
CA ALA A 960 -90.74 -100.09 23.93
C ALA A 960 -89.67 -99.98 25.04
N ASN A 961 -89.84 -100.77 26.10
CA ASN A 961 -89.02 -100.75 27.33
C ASN A 961 -88.13 -102.00 27.51
N GLN A 962 -88.11 -102.89 26.51
CA GLN A 962 -87.27 -104.08 26.43
C GLN A 962 -86.71 -104.17 25.01
N THR A 963 -85.47 -104.62 24.86
CA THR A 963 -84.80 -104.73 23.54
C THR A 963 -85.33 -105.87 22.68
N PHE A 964 -86.20 -106.73 23.21
CA PHE A 964 -86.85 -107.83 22.47
C PHE A 964 -88.23 -108.11 23.07
N LEU A 965 -89.26 -108.19 22.22
CA LEU A 965 -90.66 -108.35 22.61
C LEU A 965 -91.36 -109.42 21.77
N PHE A 966 -92.19 -110.25 22.41
CA PHE A 966 -92.92 -111.35 21.76
C PHE A 966 -94.39 -111.40 22.21
N PHE A 967 -95.31 -111.58 21.26
CA PHE A 967 -96.76 -111.55 21.50
C PHE A 967 -97.51 -112.69 20.83
N THR A 968 -98.69 -113.03 21.34
CA THR A 968 -99.57 -114.07 20.78
C THR A 968 -101.02 -113.59 20.70
N PHE A 969 -101.70 -113.83 19.57
CA PHE A 969 -103.14 -113.66 19.40
C PHE A 969 -103.85 -114.99 19.21
N ASN A 970 -105.11 -115.09 19.66
CA ASN A 970 -105.99 -116.21 19.37
C ASN A 970 -107.18 -115.73 18.53
N PHE A 971 -107.58 -116.50 17.50
CA PHE A 971 -108.64 -116.13 16.58
C PHE A 971 -109.51 -117.34 16.19
N GLU A 972 -110.77 -117.32 16.59
CA GLU A 972 -111.76 -118.38 16.32
C GLU A 972 -113.10 -117.78 15.85
N PRO A 973 -113.39 -117.75 14.53
CA PRO A 973 -114.63 -117.17 14.01
C PRO A 973 -115.81 -118.16 14.00
N ARG A 974 -117.01 -117.67 14.33
CA ARG A 974 -118.30 -118.41 14.40
C ARG A 974 -119.38 -117.66 13.58
N LEU A 975 -120.36 -118.27 12.88
CA LEU A 975 -121.17 -117.58 11.83
C LEU A 975 -122.30 -116.55 12.23
N LYS A 976 -122.80 -115.75 11.23
CA LYS A 976 -123.81 -114.63 11.10
C LYS A 976 -124.13 -114.25 9.53
N THR A 977 -124.47 -112.99 8.99
CA THR A 977 -124.38 -112.29 7.55
C THR A 977 -124.23 -110.66 7.42
N TYR A 978 -123.74 -109.71 6.48
CA TYR A 978 -122.88 -109.35 5.20
C TYR A 978 -122.00 -107.91 5.12
N ASP A 979 -121.03 -107.54 4.15
CA ASP A 979 -120.35 -106.16 3.67
C ASP A 979 -118.80 -105.57 3.86
N GLY A 980 -118.23 -104.50 3.11
CA GLY A 980 -116.83 -103.71 3.17
C GLY A 980 -116.20 -102.64 2.05
N GLU A 981 -115.06 -101.79 2.18
CA GLU A 981 -114.39 -100.71 1.19
C GLU A 981 -112.83 -100.07 1.31
N THR A 982 -112.33 -98.95 0.58
CA THR A 982 -110.89 -98.38 0.19
C THR A 982 -110.54 -96.76 0.14
N GLY A 983 -109.48 -95.90 -0.29
CA GLY A 983 -108.06 -95.64 -1.01
C GLY A 983 -107.50 -94.07 -0.97
N LEU A 984 -106.45 -93.27 -1.51
CA LEU A 984 -105.08 -93.03 -2.31
C LEU A 984 -104.50 -91.46 -2.26
N THR A 985 -103.42 -90.67 -2.76
CA THR A 985 -101.95 -90.48 -3.35
C THR A 985 -101.53 -88.93 -3.74
N GLY A 986 -100.38 -88.15 -4.10
CA GLY A 986 -98.81 -87.95 -4.26
C GLY A 986 -98.32 -86.70 -5.22
N SER A 987 -97.11 -86.01 -5.55
CA SER A 987 -95.66 -85.54 -5.11
C SER A 987 -94.77 -84.57 -6.13
N TYR A 988 -93.71 -83.67 -5.81
CA TYR A 988 -92.77 -82.82 -6.78
C TYR A 988 -91.48 -81.86 -6.32
N SER A 989 -90.49 -81.40 -7.22
CA SER A 989 -89.56 -80.12 -7.33
C SER A 989 -87.96 -79.91 -7.00
N ALA A 990 -87.12 -78.96 -7.65
CA ALA A 990 -85.63 -78.49 -7.38
C ALA A 990 -84.82 -77.37 -8.28
N PHE A 991 -83.68 -76.61 -7.88
CA PHE A 991 -82.65 -75.76 -8.72
C PHE A 991 -81.31 -75.03 -8.09
N ILE A 992 -80.29 -74.45 -8.87
CA ILE A 992 -79.10 -73.41 -8.67
C ILE A 992 -77.55 -73.76 -8.38
N ILE A 993 -76.43 -72.95 -8.74
CA ILE A 993 -74.97 -72.86 -8.14
C ILE A 993 -73.71 -72.02 -8.75
N ALA A 994 -73.63 -71.52 -9.99
CA ALA A 994 -72.34 -71.47 -10.78
C ALA A 994 -71.15 -70.44 -10.60
N LEU A 995 -71.24 -69.27 -9.94
CA LEU A 995 -70.41 -68.09 -10.34
C LEU A 995 -69.08 -67.77 -9.59
N LEU A 996 -68.87 -68.19 -8.33
CA LEU A 996 -67.83 -67.59 -7.47
C LEU A 996 -66.42 -68.26 -7.49
N ILE A 997 -66.27 -69.41 -8.15
CA ILE A 997 -65.07 -70.28 -8.04
C ILE A 997 -63.78 -69.67 -8.65
N ILE A 998 -63.91 -68.69 -9.55
CA ILE A 998 -62.85 -68.37 -10.53
C ILE A 998 -61.67 -67.54 -9.97
N ALA A 999 -61.90 -66.62 -9.02
CA ALA A 999 -60.96 -65.51 -8.82
C ALA A 999 -59.74 -65.79 -7.90
N LEU A 1000 -59.84 -66.69 -6.91
CA LEU A 1000 -58.73 -66.90 -5.95
C LEU A 1000 -57.55 -67.73 -6.52
N VAL A 1001 -57.63 -68.09 -7.81
CA VAL A 1001 -56.53 -68.60 -8.65
C VAL A 1001 -55.37 -67.59 -8.76
N PHE A 1002 -55.58 -66.30 -8.45
CA PHE A 1002 -54.60 -65.20 -8.60
C PHE A 1002 -53.40 -65.19 -7.61
N LYS A 1003 -53.09 -66.34 -7.00
CA LYS A 1003 -51.88 -66.69 -6.20
C LYS A 1003 -51.71 -66.06 -4.82
N TYR A 1004 -51.23 -66.89 -3.88
CA TYR A 1004 -50.94 -66.54 -2.48
C TYR A 1004 -49.51 -66.89 -2.00
N GLU A 1005 -48.68 -67.61 -2.78
CA GLU A 1005 -47.43 -68.24 -2.31
C GLU A 1005 -46.19 -67.33 -2.16
N THR A 1006 -46.38 -66.02 -1.97
CA THR A 1006 -45.37 -65.18 -1.25
C THR A 1006 -45.61 -65.18 0.27
N ILE A 1007 -46.60 -65.94 0.74
CA ILE A 1007 -46.98 -66.08 2.14
C ILE A 1007 -45.88 -66.69 3.02
N LEU A 1008 -45.45 -65.87 3.97
CA LEU A 1008 -45.01 -66.23 5.33
C LEU A 1008 -43.89 -67.30 5.49
N PRO A 1009 -42.67 -67.04 4.97
CA PRO A 1009 -41.48 -67.18 5.80
C PRO A 1009 -41.35 -65.99 6.79
N PHE A 1010 -40.32 -66.01 7.63
CA PHE A 1010 -39.81 -64.90 8.47
C PHE A 1010 -40.68 -64.24 9.56
N LEU A 1011 -42.01 -64.42 9.60
CA LEU A 1011 -42.84 -63.99 10.74
C LEU A 1011 -42.46 -64.68 12.08
N ARG A 1012 -41.56 -65.68 12.04
CA ARG A 1012 -41.01 -66.41 13.19
C ARG A 1012 -39.92 -65.65 13.98
N SER A 1013 -39.32 -64.59 13.44
CA SER A 1013 -37.92 -64.31 13.80
C SER A 1013 -37.65 -63.67 15.17
N PHE A 1014 -38.65 -63.16 15.91
CA PHE A 1014 -38.75 -63.24 17.39
C PHE A 1014 -39.97 -62.49 17.96
N TYR A 1015 -40.39 -62.93 19.15
CA TYR A 1015 -41.07 -62.11 20.15
C TYR A 1015 -40.67 -62.61 21.55
N GLY A 1016 -40.46 -61.70 22.50
CA GLY A 1016 -39.87 -61.96 23.82
C GLY A 1016 -38.80 -60.90 24.12
N TYR A 1017 -38.46 -60.61 25.38
CA TYR A 1017 -38.90 -61.18 26.67
C TYR A 1017 -38.74 -60.10 27.76
N SER A 1018 -39.29 -60.30 28.97
CA SER A 1018 -39.20 -59.42 30.17
C SER A 1018 -39.70 -57.96 29.96
N HIS A 1019 -40.64 -57.40 30.71
CA HIS A 1019 -41.23 -57.75 32.00
C HIS A 1019 -40.26 -57.77 33.18
N GLU A 1020 -40.18 -56.65 33.89
CA GLU A 1020 -39.92 -56.58 35.33
C GLU A 1020 -40.77 -55.46 35.97
N ILE A 1021 -40.89 -55.52 37.30
CA ILE A 1021 -41.07 -54.38 38.24
C ILE A 1021 -42.08 -53.25 37.85
N LEU A 1022 -43.38 -53.52 38.08
CA LEU A 1022 -44.27 -52.88 39.07
C LEU A 1022 -44.55 -51.31 39.14
N LEU A 1023 -45.84 -50.88 39.30
CA LEU A 1023 -46.53 -49.51 39.34
C LEU A 1023 -48.08 -49.73 39.60
N PRO A 1024 -49.06 -48.74 39.54
CA PRO A 1024 -49.37 -47.48 40.29
C PRO A 1024 -50.42 -47.62 41.47
N ASN A 1025 -51.64 -46.95 41.52
CA ASN A 1025 -52.96 -47.47 42.09
C ASN A 1025 -54.38 -46.75 42.07
N LEU A 1026 -55.37 -46.94 41.16
CA LEU A 1026 -56.91 -46.80 41.30
C LEU A 1026 -57.57 -45.35 41.46
N VAL A 1027 -58.80 -44.89 41.06
CA VAL A 1027 -60.06 -45.28 40.27
C VAL A 1027 -60.67 -44.06 39.44
N LYS A 1028 -61.82 -44.16 38.68
CA LYS A 1028 -62.41 -43.15 37.70
C LYS A 1028 -63.91 -43.40 37.24
N LYS A 1029 -64.54 -42.74 36.19
CA LYS A 1029 -65.95 -42.98 35.62
C LYS A 1029 -66.30 -42.51 34.12
N SER A 1030 -67.61 -42.44 33.68
CA SER A 1030 -68.22 -42.32 32.27
C SER A 1030 -69.32 -41.20 32.04
N SER A 1031 -70.18 -40.94 30.99
CA SER A 1031 -70.74 -41.51 29.68
C SER A 1031 -71.19 -40.34 28.66
N THR A 1032 -72.17 -40.20 27.69
CA THR A 1032 -73.41 -40.76 26.94
C THR A 1032 -73.86 -39.68 25.83
N LEU A 1033 -74.78 -39.61 24.79
CA LEU A 1033 -75.85 -40.23 23.85
C LEU A 1033 -76.20 -39.16 22.68
N LEU A 1034 -77.10 -39.06 21.63
CA LEU A 1034 -78.10 -39.70 20.65
C LEU A 1034 -78.57 -38.59 19.57
N SER A 1035 -79.41 -38.61 18.46
CA SER A 1035 -80.04 -39.53 17.42
C SER A 1035 -80.89 -38.84 16.23
N THR A 1036 -81.22 -39.57 15.11
CA THR A 1036 -82.36 -39.51 14.07
C THR A 1036 -82.62 -38.49 12.85
N ALA A 1037 -82.35 -38.94 11.59
CA ALA A 1037 -83.22 -39.17 10.35
C ALA A 1037 -83.70 -38.15 9.21
N GLN A 1038 -83.19 -38.36 7.95
CA GLN A 1038 -83.80 -38.48 6.55
C GLN A 1038 -84.36 -37.36 5.57
N VAL A 1039 -84.25 -37.66 4.22
CA VAL A 1039 -84.97 -37.21 2.95
C VAL A 1039 -84.21 -36.33 1.88
N ASN A 1040 -84.65 -36.40 0.59
CA ASN A 1040 -83.95 -36.08 -0.70
C ASN A 1040 -84.22 -34.73 -1.42
N ASP A 1041 -83.17 -34.20 -2.06
CA ASP A 1041 -82.93 -33.82 -3.50
C ASP A 1041 -83.85 -32.89 -4.38
N GLN A 1042 -83.17 -32.17 -5.30
CA GLN A 1042 -83.54 -31.43 -6.55
C GLN A 1042 -84.34 -30.10 -6.59
N ASN A 1043 -83.77 -29.13 -7.34
CA ASN A 1043 -84.49 -28.43 -8.44
C ASN A 1043 -83.54 -27.87 -9.53
N ILE A 1044 -84.03 -27.62 -10.76
CA ILE A 1044 -83.20 -27.55 -12.00
C ILE A 1044 -83.72 -26.53 -13.06
N LYS A 1045 -82.79 -26.02 -13.91
CA LYS A 1045 -82.89 -25.26 -15.22
C LYS A 1045 -82.37 -23.81 -15.17
N GLY A 1046 -81.70 -23.29 -16.21
CA GLY A 1046 -81.28 -23.86 -17.50
C GLY A 1046 -81.29 -22.84 -18.66
N THR A 1047 -80.85 -23.10 -19.90
CA THR A 1047 -80.06 -24.20 -20.51
C THR A 1047 -79.80 -23.87 -22.00
N SER A 1048 -78.59 -24.02 -22.56
CA SER A 1048 -78.36 -23.91 -24.02
C SER A 1048 -77.18 -24.74 -24.58
N SER A 1049 -77.45 -25.39 -25.71
CA SER A 1049 -76.62 -26.20 -26.64
C SER A 1049 -75.41 -25.49 -27.29
N ALA A 1050 -74.48 -26.14 -28.04
CA ALA A 1050 -73.96 -27.52 -28.15
C ALA A 1050 -72.87 -27.59 -29.27
N SER A 1051 -72.04 -28.66 -29.31
CA SER A 1051 -71.38 -29.33 -30.49
C SER A 1051 -70.81 -28.53 -31.69
N SER A 1052 -69.68 -28.87 -32.36
CA SER A 1052 -68.64 -29.91 -32.17
C SER A 1052 -67.55 -29.89 -33.27
N LEU A 1053 -66.36 -30.43 -32.97
CA LEU A 1053 -65.40 -31.13 -33.88
C LEU A 1053 -64.54 -30.40 -34.96
N ASN A 1054 -63.22 -30.71 -34.90
CA ASN A 1054 -62.30 -31.14 -35.98
C ASN A 1054 -61.49 -30.21 -36.93
N THR A 1055 -60.16 -30.25 -36.73
CA THR A 1055 -59.05 -30.58 -37.68
C THR A 1055 -58.56 -29.64 -38.81
N MET A 1056 -57.21 -29.53 -38.89
CA MET A 1056 -56.36 -29.58 -40.12
C MET A 1056 -56.35 -28.38 -41.13
N ASN A 1057 -55.33 -28.14 -41.99
CA ASN A 1057 -53.87 -28.42 -41.95
C ASN A 1057 -53.11 -27.68 -43.10
N THR A 1058 -51.82 -27.35 -42.93
CA THR A 1058 -50.81 -27.00 -44.00
C THR A 1058 -51.09 -25.79 -44.95
N LYS A 1059 -50.12 -25.12 -45.60
CA LYS A 1059 -49.21 -25.52 -46.71
C LYS A 1059 -48.25 -24.34 -47.08
N THR A 1060 -47.15 -24.39 -47.86
CA THR A 1060 -46.19 -25.40 -48.38
C THR A 1060 -44.98 -24.70 -49.06
N ILE A 1061 -43.77 -25.29 -48.98
CA ILE A 1061 -42.76 -25.52 -50.08
C ILE A 1061 -42.40 -24.31 -51.01
N ALA A 1062 -41.23 -23.64 -50.87
CA ALA A 1062 -39.88 -23.92 -51.48
C ALA A 1062 -39.72 -23.44 -52.98
N ASN A 1063 -38.54 -23.29 -53.62
CA ASN A 1063 -37.14 -23.59 -53.24
C ASN A 1063 -36.10 -22.74 -54.03
N SER A 1064 -34.84 -22.69 -53.55
CA SER A 1064 -33.54 -22.50 -54.28
C SER A 1064 -33.24 -21.34 -55.27
N ASN A 1065 -32.17 -20.59 -54.92
CA ASN A 1065 -31.01 -20.14 -55.74
C ASN A 1065 -31.08 -19.02 -56.82
N ASN A 1066 -30.10 -18.10 -56.71
CA ASN A 1066 -29.44 -17.29 -57.76
C ASN A 1066 -30.30 -16.24 -58.54
N ASP A 1067 -29.75 -15.15 -59.12
CA ASP A 1067 -28.35 -14.71 -59.27
C ASP A 1067 -28.21 -13.15 -59.34
N ASN A 1068 -27.05 -12.64 -58.88
CA ASN A 1068 -26.32 -11.41 -59.30
C ASN A 1068 -26.92 -9.97 -59.47
N LEU A 1069 -25.98 -8.99 -59.43
CA LEU A 1069 -26.01 -7.58 -59.92
C LEU A 1069 -26.91 -6.51 -59.21
N GLY A 1070 -26.36 -5.33 -58.87
CA GLY A 1070 -27.21 -4.20 -58.43
C GLY A 1070 -26.69 -2.89 -57.81
N LEU A 1071 -25.38 -2.58 -57.77
CA LEU A 1071 -24.80 -1.22 -57.60
C LEU A 1071 -25.32 -0.22 -56.50
N THR A 1072 -24.46 0.01 -55.48
CA THR A 1072 -23.99 1.34 -54.97
C THR A 1072 -24.93 2.31 -54.22
N ASN A 1073 -24.47 3.24 -53.36
CA ASN A 1073 -23.11 3.67 -52.90
C ASN A 1073 -23.21 4.06 -51.40
N ASP A 1074 -22.26 3.68 -50.51
CA ASP A 1074 -21.01 4.39 -50.13
C ASP A 1074 -21.23 5.55 -49.12
N SER A 1075 -20.39 5.86 -48.12
CA SER A 1075 -18.99 5.52 -47.88
C SER A 1075 -18.62 5.45 -46.37
N LYS A 1076 -17.78 4.49 -45.93
CA LYS A 1076 -16.35 4.60 -45.51
C LYS A 1076 -16.09 5.32 -44.15
N ARG A 1077 -15.16 4.88 -43.26
CA ARG A 1077 -14.20 3.75 -43.29
C ARG A 1077 -13.71 3.28 -41.89
N ARG A 1078 -13.49 1.96 -41.76
CA ARG A 1078 -12.59 1.23 -40.81
C ARG A 1078 -11.22 0.96 -41.53
N PRO A 1079 -10.11 0.37 -40.98
CA PRO A 1079 -9.94 -0.88 -40.17
C PRO A 1079 -9.03 -0.74 -38.90
N ARG A 1080 -8.84 -1.71 -37.96
CA ARG A 1080 -8.61 -3.21 -38.00
C ARG A 1080 -7.15 -3.55 -38.43
N VAL A 1081 -6.45 -4.60 -37.96
CA VAL A 1081 -6.80 -5.95 -37.45
C VAL A 1081 -5.70 -6.48 -36.48
N ALA A 1082 -6.03 -7.53 -35.71
CA ALA A 1082 -5.19 -8.65 -35.21
C ALA A 1082 -5.12 -8.78 -33.68
N ASP A 1083 -5.46 -10.00 -33.24
CA ASP A 1083 -5.32 -10.69 -31.94
C ASP A 1083 -5.52 -9.87 -30.64
#